data_AF-A0A839FLN8-F1
#
_entry.id   AF-A0A839FLN8-F1
#
_cell.length_a   1.000
_cell.length_b   1.000
_cell.length_c   1.000
_cell.angle_alpha   90.00
_cell.angle_beta   90.00
_cell.angle_gamma   90.00
#
_symmetry.space_group_name_H-M   'P 1'
#
loop_
_entity.id
_entity.type
_entity.pdbx_description
1 polymer ?
#
loop_
_entity_poly.entity_id
_entity_poly.type
_entity_poly.pdbx_seq_one_letter_code
_entity_poly.pdbx_strand_id
1 'polypeptide(L)'
;MEYEFSDAGLIQADRILRISTSLGTDVLLAEKMDIHEEINGLFVIGIDVKSKQTDIRPEELVGTLADVSLEIAYGERRPWNGLITGFREGPPVSRGLRSYKLTIRPQFWLLSQRSDCRIWMDMTTLQVAETLLSEHGIKAAVTGGVVTPPVPIHYSVQWNETDLAYLTRRLEYDGLFYWFEHKDGEHTLHMASHPYGYTKGPETDVRFAAGSTDRNHISEFARDYQFTPGKRAGGDWNFEMPKGPQGATTPSLVSLPKNAEYELFHYPSKALDQSTNDQASKLRMQAVEADHEKIEGHSTVRTLAAGRRFKPYEVAHADHVFEEYVVTAIVHHIVDHSYETVQDGELDYSNSFIALPSRLPATPHRHTPNPRVDGSQVAIVAGPPGEEIHPDEYGRIKVWFPWQRNRAKKDGSDTCWIRVMQSWAGSTFGSQIIPRVGMEVMVTYLEGDPDRPVVTGIVPNPSTKVPYTLPEHKTKSVFRTNTHKGQGFNELSFEDEKEKEEIYIHGQKDMNIDILHDRSKNVGNDQSEDVGRNKSISIGSNHTETIGINKTLSVGSGFSRTVGQVSSEQVGVFKSTFVGMDQLVVVGANKQENIGKNLNYLAGENISIEAGKVFEIKAGDTFRVKVGDARLEMDKGGTIIISAPQMTIAKGGGAQLTIGPGPVLYSPALVPGKAPVPPSQCLKKMSAQGPAFVKAGSDE
;
A
#
# COMPACT_ATOMS: atom_id res chain seq x y z
N MET A 1 -18.34 -81.72 31.87
CA MET A 1 -16.97 -81.49 32.39
C MET A 1 -16.49 -80.24 31.70
N GLU A 2 -16.87 -79.10 32.26
CA GLU A 2 -16.46 -77.77 31.79
C GLU A 2 -14.97 -77.64 32.09
N TYR A 3 -14.15 -77.52 31.06
CA TYR A 3 -12.79 -77.07 31.22
C TYR A 3 -12.84 -75.55 31.42
N GLU A 4 -12.77 -75.11 32.68
CA GLU A 4 -12.31 -73.78 33.01
C GLU A 4 -10.87 -73.64 32.48
N PHE A 5 -10.73 -72.97 31.33
CA PHE A 5 -9.43 -72.47 30.90
C PHE A 5 -9.08 -71.30 31.81
N SER A 6 -8.02 -71.46 32.59
CA SER A 6 -7.47 -70.37 33.39
C SER A 6 -7.13 -69.17 32.50
N ASP A 7 -7.34 -67.97 33.03
CA ASP A 7 -7.13 -66.66 32.39
C ASP A 7 -5.67 -66.35 31.97
N ALA A 8 -4.78 -67.35 31.94
CA ALA A 8 -3.35 -67.23 31.62
C ALA A 8 -3.04 -66.92 30.14
N GLY A 9 -4.02 -66.48 29.35
CA GLY A 9 -4.04 -66.68 27.90
C GLY A 9 -3.58 -65.55 26.98
N LEU A 10 -3.23 -64.34 27.46
CA LEU A 10 -2.95 -63.20 26.56
C LEU A 10 -1.81 -62.27 27.03
N ILE A 11 -0.83 -62.79 27.77
CA ILE A 11 0.31 -61.98 28.23
C ILE A 11 1.26 -61.72 27.04
N GLN A 12 1.57 -60.44 26.79
CA GLN A 12 2.51 -60.03 25.73
C GLN A 12 3.99 -60.09 26.16
N ALA A 13 4.27 -60.38 27.43
CA ALA A 13 5.60 -60.30 28.04
C ALA A 13 6.68 -61.24 27.45
N ASP A 14 6.30 -62.27 26.71
CA ASP A 14 7.21 -63.20 26.02
C ASP A 14 7.11 -63.10 24.48
N ARG A 15 6.41 -62.08 23.95
CA ARG A 15 6.16 -61.93 22.52
C ARG A 15 7.18 -61.09 21.79
N ILE A 16 7.36 -61.43 20.51
CA ILE A 16 8.32 -60.80 19.59
C ILE A 16 7.78 -59.47 19.07
N LEU A 17 6.47 -59.36 18.79
CA LEU A 17 5.79 -58.09 18.52
C LEU A 17 4.87 -57.72 19.70
N ARG A 18 4.94 -56.48 20.17
CA ARG A 18 4.10 -55.97 21.28
C ARG A 18 3.44 -54.66 20.93
N ILE A 19 2.22 -54.47 21.44
CA ILE A 19 1.53 -53.18 21.44
C ILE A 19 1.02 -52.82 22.83
N SER A 20 1.25 -51.57 23.24
CA SER A 20 0.71 -50.96 24.44
C SER A 20 -0.12 -49.72 24.05
N THR A 21 -1.30 -49.58 24.65
CA THR A 21 -2.24 -48.47 24.41
C THR A 21 -2.85 -47.97 25.71
N SER A 22 -3.74 -46.99 25.64
CA SER A 22 -4.59 -46.51 26.75
C SER A 22 -5.42 -47.61 27.41
N LEU A 23 -5.72 -48.71 26.72
CA LEU A 23 -6.46 -49.86 27.26
C LEU A 23 -5.60 -50.77 28.16
N GLY A 24 -4.28 -50.58 28.17
CA GLY A 24 -3.31 -51.43 28.86
C GLY A 24 -2.50 -52.33 27.93
N THR A 25 -1.55 -53.05 28.52
CA THR A 25 -0.51 -53.82 27.81
C THR A 25 -0.95 -55.18 27.30
N ASP A 26 -2.09 -55.73 27.73
CA ASP A 26 -2.48 -57.11 27.40
C ASP A 26 -3.91 -57.21 26.83
N VAL A 27 -4.49 -56.06 26.43
CA VAL A 27 -5.83 -56.00 25.84
C VAL A 27 -5.81 -56.20 24.32
N LEU A 28 -4.86 -55.56 23.64
CA LEU A 28 -4.70 -55.66 22.18
C LEU A 28 -3.47 -56.46 21.85
N LEU A 29 -3.60 -57.42 20.94
CA LEU A 29 -2.54 -58.36 20.60
C LEU A 29 -2.12 -58.17 19.15
N ALA A 30 -0.92 -57.67 18.92
CA ALA A 30 -0.40 -57.38 17.59
C ALA A 30 -0.07 -58.67 16.83
N GLU A 31 -0.58 -58.78 15.59
CA GLU A 31 -0.36 -59.93 14.69
C GLU A 31 0.43 -59.53 13.46
N LYS A 32 0.07 -58.41 12.84
CA LYS A 32 0.74 -57.90 11.64
C LYS A 32 0.95 -56.40 11.76
N MET A 33 2.11 -55.93 11.32
CA MET A 33 2.45 -54.50 11.32
C MET A 33 3.15 -54.13 10.02
N ASP A 34 2.61 -53.13 9.34
CA ASP A 34 3.23 -52.46 8.20
C ASP A 34 3.59 -51.04 8.62
N ILE A 35 4.86 -50.64 8.45
CA ILE A 35 5.36 -49.34 8.89
C ILE A 35 5.99 -48.63 7.71
N HIS A 36 5.53 -47.42 7.42
CA HIS A 36 6.11 -46.56 6.40
C HIS A 36 6.77 -45.38 7.12
N GLU A 37 8.09 -45.24 7.02
CA GLU A 37 8.86 -44.11 7.56
C GLU A 37 9.61 -43.42 6.40
N GLU A 38 9.61 -42.09 6.38
CA GLU A 38 10.24 -41.31 5.30
C GLU A 38 10.75 -39.96 5.82
N ILE A 39 11.93 -39.53 5.37
CA ILE A 39 12.42 -38.17 5.56
C ILE A 39 11.55 -37.23 4.73
N ASN A 40 11.07 -36.15 5.33
CA ASN A 40 10.08 -35.23 4.77
C ASN A 40 8.67 -35.81 4.61
N GLY A 41 8.43 -37.01 5.16
CA GLY A 41 7.12 -37.65 5.20
C GLY A 41 6.60 -37.80 6.64
N LEU A 42 5.30 -38.05 6.77
CA LEU A 42 4.71 -38.48 8.03
C LEU A 42 4.72 -40.00 8.09
N PHE A 43 5.32 -40.58 9.14
CA PHE A 43 5.26 -42.03 9.27
C PHE A 43 3.82 -42.52 9.42
N VAL A 44 3.54 -43.71 8.90
CA VAL A 44 2.25 -44.38 9.04
C VAL A 44 2.50 -45.81 9.45
N ILE A 45 1.93 -46.21 10.58
CA ILE A 45 1.95 -47.58 11.07
C ILE A 45 0.53 -48.13 10.95
N GLY A 46 0.35 -49.14 10.11
CA GLY A 46 -0.84 -49.96 10.08
C GLY A 46 -0.61 -51.22 10.90
N ILE A 47 -1.36 -51.41 11.97
CA ILE A 47 -1.23 -52.60 12.82
C ILE A 47 -2.55 -53.34 12.93
N ASP A 48 -2.52 -54.63 12.60
CA ASP A 48 -3.63 -55.55 12.78
C ASP A 48 -3.47 -56.21 14.15
N VAL A 49 -4.52 -56.11 14.97
CA VAL A 49 -4.54 -56.58 16.36
C VAL A 49 -5.78 -57.44 16.62
N LYS A 50 -5.68 -58.36 17.59
CA LYS A 50 -6.81 -59.14 18.10
C LYS A 50 -7.07 -58.81 19.57
N SER A 51 -8.32 -58.90 20.01
CA SER A 51 -8.67 -58.74 21.42
C SER A 51 -9.79 -59.68 21.85
N LYS A 52 -9.79 -60.09 23.13
CA LYS A 52 -10.96 -60.71 23.79
C LYS A 52 -12.08 -59.71 24.02
N GLN A 53 -11.74 -58.43 24.18
CA GLN A 53 -12.73 -57.37 24.28
C GLN A 53 -13.31 -57.12 22.90
N THR A 54 -14.60 -57.43 22.74
CA THR A 54 -15.30 -57.40 21.44
C THR A 54 -16.10 -56.12 21.20
N ASP A 55 -16.12 -55.23 22.18
CA ASP A 55 -16.90 -54.00 22.25
C ASP A 55 -16.01 -52.76 22.50
N ILE A 56 -14.75 -52.79 22.02
CA ILE A 56 -13.83 -51.66 22.15
C ILE A 56 -14.38 -50.45 21.40
N ARG A 57 -14.59 -49.35 22.13
CA ARG A 57 -15.13 -48.12 21.54
C ARG A 57 -14.03 -47.24 20.97
N PRO A 58 -14.25 -46.56 19.82
CA PRO A 58 -13.23 -45.71 19.19
C PRO A 58 -12.67 -44.62 20.11
N GLU A 59 -13.51 -44.05 20.96
CA GLU A 59 -13.18 -42.96 21.90
C GLU A 59 -12.26 -43.37 23.06
N GLU A 60 -11.99 -44.67 23.23
CA GLU A 60 -11.00 -45.17 24.19
C GLU A 60 -9.58 -45.21 23.60
N LEU A 61 -9.44 -45.14 22.27
CA LEU A 61 -8.16 -45.31 21.54
C LEU A 61 -7.83 -44.14 20.61
N VAL A 62 -8.78 -43.66 19.81
CA VAL A 62 -8.52 -42.60 18.82
C VAL A 62 -8.16 -41.31 19.55
N GLY A 63 -7.01 -40.73 19.18
CA GLY A 63 -6.47 -39.54 19.84
C GLY A 63 -5.52 -39.84 21.01
N THR A 64 -5.29 -41.09 21.38
CA THR A 64 -4.27 -41.48 22.37
C THR A 64 -2.98 -41.94 21.70
N LEU A 65 -1.88 -41.95 22.46
CA LEU A 65 -0.62 -42.52 22.00
C LEU A 65 -0.65 -44.06 22.11
N ALA A 66 0.12 -44.72 21.26
CA ALA A 66 0.39 -46.15 21.29
C ALA A 66 1.90 -46.39 21.13
N ASP A 67 2.39 -47.38 21.87
CA ASP A 67 3.76 -47.88 21.79
C ASP A 67 3.74 -49.28 21.18
N VAL A 68 4.47 -49.46 20.09
CA VAL A 68 4.64 -50.75 19.43
C VAL A 68 6.12 -51.11 19.47
N SER A 69 6.48 -52.35 19.78
CA SER A 69 7.89 -52.75 19.84
C SER A 69 8.17 -54.13 19.26
N LEU A 70 9.27 -54.22 18.53
CA LEU A 70 9.78 -55.45 17.92
C LEU A 70 11.05 -55.90 18.64
N GLU A 71 11.14 -57.17 18.99
CA GLU A 71 12.35 -57.74 19.58
C GLU A 71 13.49 -57.86 18.54
N ILE A 72 14.67 -57.34 18.89
CA ILE A 72 15.87 -57.37 18.04
C ILE A 72 16.82 -58.46 18.52
N ALA A 73 17.04 -58.53 19.84
CA ALA A 73 17.82 -59.53 20.55
C ALA A 73 17.21 -59.75 21.94
N TYR A 74 17.67 -60.77 22.68
CA TYR A 74 17.11 -61.09 24.00
C TYR A 74 17.18 -59.88 24.95
N GLY A 75 16.01 -59.33 25.28
CA GLY A 75 15.87 -58.15 26.15
C GLY A 75 16.03 -56.78 25.44
N GLU A 76 16.35 -56.75 24.14
CA GLU A 76 16.46 -55.52 23.36
C GLU A 76 15.34 -55.40 22.32
N ARG A 77 14.63 -54.27 22.33
CA ARG A 77 13.49 -54.03 21.44
C ARG A 77 13.65 -52.71 20.70
N ARG A 78 13.17 -52.66 19.45
CA ARG A 78 12.99 -51.40 18.71
C ARG A 78 11.59 -50.87 19.00
N PRO A 79 11.47 -49.65 19.56
CA PRO A 79 10.18 -49.03 19.78
C PRO A 79 9.73 -48.19 18.59
N TRP A 80 8.41 -48.09 18.44
CA TRP A 80 7.70 -47.10 17.63
C TRP A 80 6.57 -46.53 18.49
N ASN A 81 6.63 -45.23 18.71
CA ASN A 81 5.56 -44.47 19.36
C ASN A 81 4.82 -43.60 18.34
N GLY A 82 3.50 -43.46 18.50
CA GLY A 82 2.71 -42.50 17.72
C GLY A 82 1.27 -42.36 18.18
N LEU A 83 0.54 -41.44 17.54
CA LEU A 83 -0.86 -41.12 17.78
C LEU A 83 -1.79 -42.06 17.00
N ILE A 84 -2.76 -42.70 17.66
CA ILE A 84 -3.81 -43.46 16.99
C ILE A 84 -4.77 -42.48 16.28
N THR A 85 -4.77 -42.50 14.95
CA THR A 85 -5.61 -41.63 14.10
C THR A 85 -6.72 -42.38 13.39
N GLY A 86 -6.65 -43.71 13.35
CA GLY A 86 -7.66 -44.55 12.74
C GLY A 86 -7.89 -45.82 13.56
N PHE A 87 -9.15 -46.21 13.67
CA PHE A 87 -9.59 -47.44 14.32
C PHE A 87 -10.62 -48.09 13.41
N ARG A 88 -10.39 -49.36 13.05
CA ARG A 88 -11.33 -50.16 12.27
C ARG A 88 -11.66 -51.41 13.06
N GLU A 89 -12.95 -51.59 13.32
CA GLU A 89 -13.49 -52.82 13.85
C GLU A 89 -13.62 -53.87 12.74
N GLY A 90 -13.08 -55.05 12.98
CA GLY A 90 -13.14 -56.21 12.09
C GLY A 90 -14.10 -57.29 12.60
N PRO A 91 -14.27 -58.39 11.84
CA PRO A 91 -15.15 -59.48 12.23
C PRO A 91 -14.65 -60.22 13.50
N PRO A 92 -15.55 -60.92 14.20
CA PRO A 92 -15.14 -61.96 15.15
C PRO A 92 -14.25 -63.00 14.47
N VAL A 93 -13.21 -63.43 15.17
CA VAL A 93 -12.25 -64.45 14.73
C VAL A 93 -12.28 -65.65 15.70
N SER A 94 -11.51 -66.70 15.39
CA SER A 94 -11.48 -67.92 16.21
C SER A 94 -11.06 -67.64 17.66
N ARG A 95 -11.42 -68.56 18.57
CA ARG A 95 -11.14 -68.48 20.03
C ARG A 95 -11.81 -67.30 20.76
N GLY A 96 -12.95 -66.82 20.25
CA GLY A 96 -13.74 -65.77 20.91
C GLY A 96 -13.10 -64.38 20.86
N LEU A 97 -12.10 -64.19 20.00
CA LEU A 97 -11.44 -62.91 19.79
C LEU A 97 -12.16 -62.11 18.68
N ARG A 98 -11.91 -60.81 18.61
CA ARG A 98 -12.29 -59.94 17.48
C ARG A 98 -11.05 -59.29 16.89
N SER A 99 -11.02 -59.12 15.57
CA SER A 99 -9.94 -58.40 14.89
C SER A 99 -10.22 -56.90 14.85
N TYR A 100 -9.15 -56.11 14.96
CA TYR A 100 -9.16 -54.66 14.81
C TYR A 100 -7.94 -54.24 13.99
N LYS A 101 -8.02 -53.07 13.37
CA LYS A 101 -6.88 -52.44 12.71
C LYS A 101 -6.71 -51.01 13.22
N LEU A 102 -5.51 -50.67 13.65
CA LEU A 102 -5.16 -49.32 14.06
C LEU A 102 -4.30 -48.64 12.99
N THR A 103 -4.48 -47.34 12.83
CA THR A 103 -3.62 -46.48 12.02
C THR A 103 -2.95 -45.47 12.95
N ILE A 104 -1.63 -45.57 13.10
CA ILE A 104 -0.83 -44.75 14.00
C ILE A 104 0.03 -43.79 13.16
N ARG A 105 0.09 -42.51 13.54
CA ARG A 105 0.81 -41.44 12.83
C ARG A 105 1.60 -40.57 13.82
N PRO A 106 2.56 -39.73 13.40
CA PRO A 106 3.20 -38.78 14.29
C PRO A 106 2.18 -37.78 14.84
N GLN A 107 2.41 -37.25 16.05
CA GLN A 107 1.64 -36.11 16.56
C GLN A 107 1.73 -34.91 15.63
N PHE A 108 2.81 -34.78 14.85
CA PHE A 108 2.95 -33.78 13.80
C PHE A 108 1.78 -33.77 12.78
N TRP A 109 1.10 -34.92 12.60
CA TRP A 109 -0.11 -35.01 11.79
C TRP A 109 -1.26 -34.14 12.31
N LEU A 110 -1.33 -33.83 13.61
CA LEU A 110 -2.38 -32.96 14.18
C LEU A 110 -2.40 -31.56 13.55
N LEU A 111 -1.27 -31.08 13.03
CA LEU A 111 -1.20 -29.82 12.29
C LEU A 111 -2.04 -29.85 11.00
N SER A 112 -2.37 -31.03 10.46
CA SER A 112 -3.30 -31.16 9.32
C SER A 112 -4.77 -31.01 9.72
N GLN A 113 -5.07 -31.05 11.02
CA GLN A 113 -6.44 -30.99 11.56
C GLN A 113 -6.88 -29.56 11.90
N ARG A 114 -6.01 -28.57 11.68
CA ARG A 114 -6.31 -27.14 11.86
C ARG A 114 -5.85 -26.34 10.64
N SER A 115 -6.71 -25.47 10.15
CA SER A 115 -6.41 -24.46 9.12
C SER A 115 -6.67 -23.06 9.65
N ASP A 116 -5.91 -22.07 9.18
CA ASP A 116 -6.07 -20.67 9.60
C ASP A 116 -5.74 -19.71 8.46
N CYS A 117 -6.11 -18.44 8.66
CA CYS A 117 -5.61 -17.31 7.88
C CYS A 117 -4.82 -16.37 8.81
N ARG A 118 -3.49 -16.39 8.70
CA ARG A 118 -2.58 -15.77 9.67
C ARG A 118 -1.38 -15.13 8.99
N ILE A 119 -1.02 -13.94 9.45
CA ILE A 119 0.22 -13.26 9.06
C ILE A 119 1.30 -13.59 10.09
N TRP A 120 2.47 -13.96 9.59
CA TRP A 120 3.69 -14.22 10.34
C TRP A 120 4.71 -13.14 9.95
N MET A 121 5.01 -12.25 10.90
CA MET A 121 5.93 -11.12 10.72
C MET A 121 7.30 -11.45 11.29
N ASP A 122 8.36 -11.21 10.52
CA ASP A 122 9.76 -11.25 10.99
C ASP A 122 10.17 -12.55 11.72
N MET A 123 9.68 -13.71 11.25
CA MET A 123 9.93 -15.01 11.89
C MET A 123 10.70 -15.97 11.00
N THR A 124 11.66 -16.69 11.59
CA THR A 124 12.35 -17.82 10.95
C THR A 124 11.44 -19.05 10.90
N THR A 125 11.72 -19.99 10.00
CA THR A 125 10.94 -21.23 9.91
C THR A 125 11.02 -22.08 11.18
N LEU A 126 12.14 -22.03 11.91
CA LEU A 126 12.26 -22.71 13.20
C LEU A 126 11.35 -22.08 14.28
N GLN A 127 11.24 -20.76 14.33
CA GLN A 127 10.33 -20.07 15.27
C GLN A 127 8.85 -20.33 14.93
N VAL A 128 8.52 -20.40 13.63
CA VAL A 128 7.19 -20.82 13.17
C VAL A 128 6.90 -22.25 13.60
N ALA A 129 7.85 -23.18 13.41
CA ALA A 129 7.74 -24.56 13.83
C ALA A 129 7.48 -24.66 15.34
N GLU A 130 8.29 -23.99 16.16
CA GLU A 130 8.14 -23.96 17.62
C GLU A 130 6.76 -23.43 18.03
N THR A 131 6.29 -22.35 17.42
CA THR A 131 4.98 -21.77 17.70
C THR A 131 3.85 -22.74 17.36
N LEU A 132 3.87 -23.33 16.17
CA LEU A 132 2.82 -24.26 15.73
C LEU A 132 2.82 -25.55 16.54
N LEU A 133 3.98 -26.13 16.82
CA LEU A 133 4.10 -27.32 17.65
C LEU A 133 3.56 -27.07 19.06
N SER A 134 3.93 -25.93 19.68
CA SER A 134 3.45 -25.53 21.00
C SER A 134 1.94 -25.30 21.04
N GLU A 135 1.36 -24.63 20.04
CA GLU A 135 -0.09 -24.42 19.92
C GLU A 135 -0.88 -25.73 19.79
N HIS A 136 -0.25 -26.82 19.34
CA HIS A 136 -0.83 -28.17 19.26
C HIS A 136 -0.41 -29.09 20.42
N GLY A 137 0.35 -28.59 21.41
CA GLY A 137 0.83 -29.39 22.55
C GLY A 137 1.89 -30.44 22.18
N ILE A 138 2.61 -30.24 21.08
CA ILE A 138 3.66 -31.14 20.58
C ILE A 138 5.02 -30.65 21.07
N LYS A 139 5.92 -31.58 21.42
CA LYS A 139 7.29 -31.26 21.81
C LYS A 139 8.04 -30.52 20.69
N ALA A 140 8.90 -29.59 21.08
CA ALA A 140 9.75 -28.87 20.15
C ALA A 140 10.66 -29.82 19.35
N ALA A 141 10.93 -29.46 18.10
CA ALA A 141 11.81 -30.25 17.24
C ALA A 141 13.28 -30.17 17.70
N VAL A 142 14.02 -31.25 17.51
CA VAL A 142 15.48 -31.28 17.68
C VAL A 142 16.12 -30.65 16.45
N THR A 143 16.78 -29.51 16.64
CA THR A 143 17.33 -28.68 15.54
C THR A 143 18.86 -28.65 15.50
N GLY A 144 19.54 -29.55 16.24
CA GLY A 144 21.01 -29.60 16.28
C GLY A 144 21.68 -29.90 14.93
N GLY A 145 20.93 -30.40 13.94
CA GLY A 145 21.38 -30.59 12.56
C GLY A 145 21.26 -29.37 11.66
N VAL A 146 20.77 -28.23 12.17
CA VAL A 146 20.67 -26.96 11.43
C VAL A 146 21.95 -26.15 11.63
N VAL A 147 22.85 -26.19 10.64
CA VAL A 147 24.17 -25.53 10.73
C VAL A 147 24.08 -24.02 10.49
N THR A 148 23.29 -23.61 9.49
CA THR A 148 22.99 -22.22 9.21
C THR A 148 21.50 -21.99 9.45
N PRO A 149 21.12 -21.19 10.45
CA PRO A 149 19.72 -20.88 10.71
C PRO A 149 19.08 -20.17 9.51
N PRO A 150 17.80 -20.44 9.19
CA PRO A 150 17.06 -19.69 8.19
C PRO A 150 16.96 -18.20 8.54
N VAL A 151 16.93 -17.35 7.51
CA VAL A 151 16.73 -15.90 7.67
C VAL A 151 15.27 -15.64 8.05
N PRO A 152 14.97 -14.70 8.97
CA PRO A 152 13.61 -14.30 9.26
C PRO A 152 12.90 -13.78 8.01
N ILE A 153 11.67 -14.24 7.76
CA ILE A 153 10.84 -13.75 6.65
C ILE A 153 9.99 -12.59 7.18
N HIS A 154 10.17 -11.41 6.58
CA HIS A 154 9.51 -10.18 7.03
C HIS A 154 7.97 -10.27 7.01
N TYR A 155 7.42 -10.82 5.93
CA TYR A 155 5.98 -10.97 5.73
C TYR A 155 5.69 -12.32 5.09
N SER A 156 5.00 -13.20 5.80
CA SER A 156 4.57 -14.50 5.30
C SER A 156 3.15 -14.81 5.75
N VAL A 157 2.29 -15.22 4.83
CA VAL A 157 0.87 -15.42 5.08
C VAL A 157 0.52 -16.89 4.96
N GLN A 158 -0.01 -17.45 6.04
CA GLN A 158 -0.78 -18.68 6.01
C GLN A 158 -2.19 -18.32 5.53
N TRP A 159 -2.63 -18.81 4.36
CA TRP A 159 -3.94 -18.46 3.81
C TRP A 159 -4.69 -19.68 3.29
N ASN A 160 -5.84 -19.99 3.89
CA ASN A 160 -6.69 -21.14 3.53
C ASN A 160 -5.92 -22.47 3.45
N GLU A 161 -4.90 -22.64 4.29
CA GLU A 161 -4.08 -23.84 4.34
C GLU A 161 -3.99 -24.36 5.78
N THR A 162 -3.73 -25.66 5.91
CA THR A 162 -3.52 -26.28 7.23
C THR A 162 -2.20 -25.81 7.83
N ASP A 163 -2.07 -25.90 9.16
CA ASP A 163 -0.78 -25.60 9.81
C ASP A 163 0.33 -26.52 9.29
N LEU A 164 -0.03 -27.76 8.92
CA LEU A 164 0.92 -28.72 8.36
C LEU A 164 1.41 -28.24 7.01
N ALA A 165 0.50 -27.89 6.09
CA ALA A 165 0.87 -27.39 4.77
C ALA A 165 1.72 -26.10 4.85
N TYR A 166 1.35 -25.17 5.74
CA TYR A 166 2.12 -23.96 5.95
C TYR A 166 3.53 -24.25 6.44
N LEU A 167 3.67 -25.14 7.44
CA LEU A 167 4.97 -25.48 7.98
C LEU A 167 5.82 -26.29 7.00
N THR A 168 5.25 -27.28 6.30
CA THR A 168 6.00 -28.07 5.33
C THR A 168 6.48 -27.23 4.15
N ARG A 169 5.65 -26.34 3.58
CA ARG A 169 6.13 -25.44 2.51
C ARG A 169 7.22 -24.48 2.99
N ARG A 170 7.20 -24.07 4.27
CA ARG A 170 8.27 -23.25 4.88
C ARG A 170 9.56 -24.05 5.03
N LEU A 171 9.49 -25.30 5.49
CA LEU A 171 10.63 -26.23 5.55
C LEU A 171 11.21 -26.48 4.15
N GLU A 172 10.35 -26.73 3.16
CA GLU A 172 10.72 -26.88 1.75
C GLU A 172 11.36 -25.62 1.15
N TYR A 173 10.91 -24.43 1.57
CA TYR A 173 11.45 -23.17 1.11
C TYR A 173 12.91 -22.96 1.57
N ASP A 174 13.15 -23.24 2.86
CA ASP A 174 14.46 -23.09 3.52
C ASP A 174 15.37 -24.32 3.39
N GLY A 175 14.92 -25.37 2.69
CA GLY A 175 15.68 -26.60 2.48
C GLY A 175 15.92 -27.40 3.76
N LEU A 176 15.03 -27.25 4.75
CA LEU A 176 15.06 -28.01 5.99
C LEU A 176 14.37 -29.35 5.78
N PHE A 177 15.08 -30.43 6.05
CA PHE A 177 14.51 -31.77 6.03
C PHE A 177 14.23 -32.27 7.44
N TYR A 178 13.24 -33.17 7.57
CA TYR A 178 12.78 -33.65 8.86
C TYR A 178 12.49 -35.16 8.88
N TRP A 179 12.60 -35.78 10.06
CA TRP A 179 12.27 -37.19 10.29
C TRP A 179 11.92 -37.41 11.77
N PHE A 180 11.57 -38.64 12.13
CA PHE A 180 11.16 -38.98 13.48
C PHE A 180 12.11 -40.01 14.10
N GLU A 181 12.47 -39.80 15.37
CA GLU A 181 13.16 -40.79 16.19
C GLU A 181 12.21 -41.30 17.27
N HIS A 182 12.09 -42.62 17.41
CA HIS A 182 11.17 -43.26 18.34
C HIS A 182 11.92 -43.77 19.58
N LYS A 183 11.30 -43.57 20.74
CA LYS A 183 11.69 -44.12 22.04
C LYS A 183 10.44 -44.69 22.72
N ASP A 184 10.62 -45.42 23.80
CA ASP A 184 9.47 -45.89 24.60
C ASP A 184 8.69 -44.68 25.14
N GLY A 185 7.39 -44.63 24.83
CA GLY A 185 6.46 -43.59 25.30
C GLY A 185 6.51 -42.27 24.52
N GLU A 186 7.45 -42.08 23.59
CA GLU A 186 7.56 -40.84 22.83
C GLU A 186 8.21 -41.00 21.45
N HIS A 187 7.88 -40.08 20.54
CA HIS A 187 8.63 -39.86 19.31
C HIS A 187 9.03 -38.39 19.21
N THR A 188 10.20 -38.13 18.66
CA THR A 188 10.78 -36.79 18.55
C THR A 188 10.91 -36.41 17.09
N LEU A 189 10.49 -35.20 16.74
CA LEU A 189 10.71 -34.61 15.42
C LEU A 189 12.13 -34.05 15.34
N HIS A 190 12.90 -34.46 14.35
CA HIS A 190 14.22 -33.90 14.05
C HIS A 190 14.13 -33.03 12.82
N MET A 191 14.80 -31.88 12.83
CA MET A 191 14.95 -30.98 11.68
C MET A 191 16.42 -30.67 11.45
N ALA A 192 16.86 -30.70 10.20
CA ALA A 192 18.24 -30.41 9.83
C ALA A 192 18.34 -29.72 8.48
N SER A 193 19.45 -29.01 8.27
CA SER A 193 19.86 -28.46 6.96
C SER A 193 21.15 -29.08 6.44
N HIS A 194 21.81 -29.93 7.24
CA HIS A 194 23.13 -30.46 6.95
C HIS A 194 23.19 -31.98 7.22
N PRO A 195 23.98 -32.75 6.43
CA PRO A 195 24.07 -34.20 6.61
C PRO A 195 24.60 -34.67 7.97
N TYR A 196 25.36 -33.83 8.68
CA TYR A 196 25.76 -34.11 10.07
C TYR A 196 24.57 -34.32 11.02
N GLY A 197 23.40 -33.74 10.68
CA GLY A 197 22.18 -33.88 11.45
C GLY A 197 21.61 -35.30 11.46
N TYR A 198 21.99 -36.17 10.53
CA TYR A 198 21.49 -37.55 10.49
C TYR A 198 21.87 -38.33 11.75
N THR A 199 20.89 -39.07 12.26
CA THR A 199 21.04 -39.90 13.46
C THR A 199 21.96 -41.10 13.18
N LYS A 200 22.65 -41.55 14.22
CA LYS A 200 23.39 -42.82 14.19
C LYS A 200 22.47 -43.92 14.69
N GLY A 201 22.40 -45.04 13.97
CA GLY A 201 21.73 -46.25 14.45
C GLY A 201 22.54 -46.98 15.53
N PRO A 202 21.92 -47.95 16.23
CA PRO A 202 22.64 -48.83 17.16
C PRO A 202 23.69 -49.70 16.45
N GLU A 203 23.44 -50.05 15.19
CA GLU A 203 24.40 -50.72 14.30
C GLU A 203 24.69 -49.78 13.12
N THR A 204 25.96 -49.39 12.96
CA THR A 204 26.41 -48.56 11.83
C THR A 204 26.93 -49.39 10.67
N ASP A 205 27.61 -50.51 10.95
CA ASP A 205 28.09 -51.42 9.92
C ASP A 205 27.06 -52.52 9.71
N VAL A 206 26.49 -52.58 8.52
CA VAL A 206 25.39 -53.49 8.18
C VAL A 206 25.86 -54.49 7.14
N ARG A 207 25.69 -55.78 7.43
CA ARG A 207 26.12 -56.84 6.51
C ARG A 207 25.28 -56.82 5.25
N PHE A 208 25.94 -56.81 4.09
CA PHE A 208 25.34 -57.07 2.78
C PHE A 208 25.77 -58.47 2.32
N ALA A 209 24.80 -59.27 1.89
CA ALA A 209 25.03 -60.62 1.39
C ALA A 209 23.90 -61.03 0.44
N ALA A 210 24.07 -60.75 -0.86
CA ALA A 210 23.09 -61.13 -1.87
C ALA A 210 22.85 -62.64 -1.90
N GLY A 211 21.59 -63.07 -1.84
CA GLY A 211 21.20 -64.48 -1.89
C GLY A 211 21.50 -65.31 -0.63
N SER A 212 21.85 -64.68 0.49
CA SER A 212 21.98 -65.37 1.79
C SER A 212 20.61 -65.60 2.46
N THR A 213 20.52 -66.61 3.32
CA THR A 213 19.37 -66.83 4.23
C THR A 213 19.73 -66.45 5.67
N ASP A 214 20.81 -65.70 5.88
CA ASP A 214 21.23 -65.26 7.22
C ASP A 214 20.18 -64.37 7.89
N ARG A 215 20.09 -64.43 9.22
CA ARG A 215 18.99 -63.79 9.97
C ARG A 215 18.94 -62.26 9.84
N ASN A 216 20.09 -61.58 9.80
CA ASN A 216 20.18 -60.11 9.73
C ASN A 216 21.19 -59.68 8.66
N HIS A 217 20.69 -59.36 7.47
CA HIS A 217 21.52 -58.80 6.39
C HIS A 217 20.67 -58.01 5.39
N ILE A 218 21.34 -57.18 4.60
CA ILE A 218 20.80 -56.62 3.36
C ILE A 218 20.94 -57.69 2.28
N SER A 219 19.84 -58.08 1.67
CA SER A 219 19.77 -59.13 0.64
C SER A 219 19.74 -58.55 -0.78
N GLU A 220 19.32 -57.30 -0.94
CA GLU A 220 19.38 -56.54 -2.19
C GLU A 220 19.90 -55.13 -1.93
N PHE A 221 20.81 -54.66 -2.79
CA PHE A 221 21.40 -53.33 -2.72
C PHE A 221 21.71 -52.85 -4.15
N ALA A 222 20.80 -52.08 -4.73
CA ALA A 222 20.88 -51.53 -6.08
C ALA A 222 21.14 -50.03 -6.02
N ARG A 223 22.00 -49.53 -6.92
CA ARG A 223 22.29 -48.10 -7.08
C ARG A 223 21.68 -47.62 -8.39
N ASP A 224 20.73 -46.71 -8.30
CA ASP A 224 20.03 -46.13 -9.43
C ASP A 224 20.54 -44.73 -9.72
N TYR A 225 20.89 -44.51 -10.99
CA TYR A 225 21.37 -43.22 -11.49
C TYR A 225 20.40 -42.61 -12.49
N GLN A 226 19.99 -41.36 -12.26
CA GLN A 226 19.07 -40.64 -13.14
C GLN A 226 19.73 -39.44 -13.81
N PHE A 227 19.20 -39.05 -14.98
CA PHE A 227 19.61 -37.82 -15.66
C PHE A 227 19.10 -36.60 -14.89
N THR A 228 20.02 -35.73 -14.49
CA THR A 228 19.73 -34.52 -13.71
C THR A 228 20.16 -33.27 -14.47
N PRO A 229 19.31 -32.23 -14.61
CA PRO A 229 19.68 -30.97 -15.26
C PRO A 229 20.93 -30.33 -14.67
N GLY A 230 21.76 -29.72 -15.52
CA GLY A 230 23.09 -29.24 -15.14
C GLY A 230 23.11 -27.84 -14.51
N LYS A 231 22.00 -27.10 -14.51
CA LYS A 231 21.91 -25.78 -13.85
C LYS A 231 20.47 -25.37 -13.52
N ARG A 232 20.33 -24.63 -12.43
CA ARG A 232 19.09 -23.98 -11.99
C ARG A 232 19.30 -22.49 -12.00
N ALA A 233 18.36 -21.77 -12.59
CA ALA A 233 18.37 -20.31 -12.61
C ALA A 233 17.03 -19.76 -12.11
N GLY A 234 17.06 -18.55 -11.58
CA GLY A 234 15.85 -17.85 -11.17
C GLY A 234 16.15 -16.41 -10.82
N GLY A 235 15.11 -15.63 -10.58
CA GLY A 235 15.23 -14.26 -10.12
C GLY A 235 13.92 -13.68 -9.63
N ASP A 236 13.99 -12.49 -9.06
CA ASP A 236 12.82 -11.75 -8.61
C ASP A 236 13.00 -10.24 -8.84
N TRP A 237 11.88 -9.52 -8.81
CA TRP A 237 11.85 -8.07 -8.89
C TRP A 237 11.79 -7.45 -7.50
N ASN A 238 12.78 -6.62 -7.17
CA ASN A 238 12.77 -5.74 -6.00
C ASN A 238 12.63 -4.29 -6.45
N PHE A 239 11.53 -3.64 -6.06
CA PHE A 239 11.25 -2.26 -6.46
C PHE A 239 12.20 -1.23 -5.80
N GLU A 240 12.81 -1.56 -4.66
CA GLU A 240 13.81 -0.71 -3.98
C GLU A 240 15.15 -0.73 -4.73
N MET A 241 15.38 -1.73 -5.60
CA MET A 241 16.56 -1.86 -6.45
C MET A 241 16.17 -2.06 -7.93
N PRO A 242 15.67 -1.03 -8.63
CA PRO A 242 15.04 -1.16 -9.95
C PRO A 242 16.01 -1.41 -11.13
N LYS A 243 17.22 -1.92 -10.87
CA LYS A 243 18.28 -2.15 -11.88
C LYS A 243 18.12 -3.47 -12.68
N GLY A 244 16.96 -4.11 -12.57
CA GLY A 244 16.67 -5.42 -13.20
C GLY A 244 16.43 -6.51 -12.15
N PRO A 245 15.81 -7.65 -12.54
CA PRO A 245 15.62 -8.76 -11.63
C PRO A 245 16.98 -9.27 -11.14
N GLN A 246 17.14 -9.37 -9.83
CA GLN A 246 18.33 -9.99 -9.24
C GLN A 246 18.20 -11.49 -9.49
N GLY A 247 19.15 -12.05 -10.24
CA GLY A 247 19.09 -13.41 -10.72
C GLY A 247 20.28 -14.22 -10.25
N ALA A 248 20.05 -15.48 -9.94
CA ALA A 248 21.10 -16.41 -9.53
C ALA A 248 21.05 -17.66 -10.40
N THR A 249 22.22 -18.09 -10.86
CA THR A 249 22.39 -19.37 -11.56
C THR A 249 23.31 -20.26 -10.74
N THR A 250 22.81 -21.41 -10.33
CA THR A 250 23.60 -22.42 -9.62
C THR A 250 23.85 -23.61 -10.55
N PRO A 251 25.12 -23.92 -10.88
CA PRO A 251 25.47 -25.14 -11.61
C PRO A 251 25.29 -26.37 -10.71
N SER A 252 24.95 -27.50 -11.34
CA SER A 252 24.92 -28.80 -10.70
C SER A 252 26.33 -29.29 -10.37
N LEU A 253 26.50 -29.93 -9.22
CA LEU A 253 27.69 -30.68 -8.85
C LEU A 253 27.77 -32.04 -9.55
N VAL A 254 26.64 -32.55 -10.03
CA VAL A 254 26.56 -33.77 -10.86
C VAL A 254 26.96 -33.45 -12.30
N SER A 255 27.99 -34.13 -12.79
CA SER A 255 28.51 -33.98 -14.16
C SER A 255 28.15 -35.20 -15.00
N LEU A 256 27.27 -35.01 -15.99
CA LEU A 256 26.83 -36.05 -16.92
C LEU A 256 27.00 -35.57 -18.37
N PRO A 257 27.14 -36.47 -19.35
CA PRO A 257 27.13 -36.07 -20.75
C PRO A 257 25.92 -35.20 -21.09
N LYS A 258 26.18 -33.99 -21.60
CA LYS A 258 25.19 -32.98 -22.03
C LYS A 258 24.31 -32.36 -20.93
N ASN A 259 24.42 -32.72 -19.66
CA ASN A 259 23.49 -32.17 -18.65
C ASN A 259 23.65 -30.65 -18.44
N ALA A 260 24.87 -30.12 -18.59
CA ALA A 260 25.16 -28.68 -18.50
C ALA A 260 24.37 -27.82 -19.51
N GLU A 261 23.88 -28.40 -20.61
CA GLU A 261 23.05 -27.72 -21.61
C GLU A 261 21.60 -27.51 -21.14
N TYR A 262 21.14 -28.28 -20.15
CA TYR A 262 19.77 -28.24 -19.65
C TYR A 262 19.65 -27.37 -18.40
N GLU A 263 18.87 -26.29 -18.54
CA GLU A 263 18.57 -25.35 -17.48
C GLU A 263 17.14 -25.47 -17.00
N LEU A 264 16.93 -25.43 -15.68
CA LEU A 264 15.61 -25.21 -15.11
C LEU A 264 15.49 -23.78 -14.55
N PHE A 265 14.70 -22.94 -15.23
CA PHE A 265 14.45 -21.55 -14.83
C PHE A 265 13.14 -21.40 -14.02
N HIS A 266 13.08 -20.47 -13.07
CA HIS A 266 11.85 -20.13 -12.35
C HIS A 266 11.80 -18.66 -11.92
N TYR A 267 10.66 -18.02 -12.16
CA TYR A 267 10.33 -16.67 -11.72
C TYR A 267 8.88 -16.66 -11.20
N PRO A 268 8.59 -16.00 -10.07
CA PRO A 268 9.52 -15.33 -9.16
C PRO A 268 10.26 -16.31 -8.23
N SER A 269 11.48 -15.99 -7.80
CA SER A 269 12.26 -16.81 -6.86
C SER A 269 11.90 -16.59 -5.38
N LYS A 270 11.08 -15.58 -5.06
CA LYS A 270 10.72 -15.10 -3.70
C LYS A 270 11.91 -14.58 -2.89
N ALA A 271 12.92 -14.04 -3.56
CA ALA A 271 14.13 -13.50 -2.94
C ALA A 271 14.21 -11.97 -3.10
N LEU A 272 14.62 -11.27 -2.03
CA LEU A 272 14.67 -9.81 -1.99
C LEU A 272 15.99 -9.25 -2.54
N ASP A 273 17.06 -10.03 -2.47
CA ASP A 273 18.41 -9.64 -2.86
C ASP A 273 19.18 -10.80 -3.51
N GLN A 274 20.42 -10.54 -3.94
CA GLN A 274 21.26 -11.50 -4.63
C GLN A 274 21.61 -12.70 -3.73
N SER A 275 21.89 -12.45 -2.45
CA SER A 275 22.30 -13.50 -1.51
C SER A 275 21.18 -14.52 -1.25
N THR A 276 19.95 -14.02 -1.10
CA THR A 276 18.75 -14.83 -0.93
C THR A 276 18.38 -15.56 -2.23
N ASN A 277 18.63 -14.96 -3.39
CA ASN A 277 18.49 -15.62 -4.69
C ASN A 277 19.49 -16.77 -4.86
N ASP A 278 20.77 -16.55 -4.53
CA ASP A 278 21.82 -17.57 -4.61
C ASP A 278 21.50 -18.75 -3.70
N GLN A 279 21.03 -18.48 -2.47
CA GLN A 279 20.60 -19.51 -1.54
C GLN A 279 19.40 -20.30 -2.06
N ALA A 280 18.36 -19.62 -2.58
CA ALA A 280 17.19 -20.29 -3.13
C ALA A 280 17.54 -21.17 -4.34
N SER A 281 18.36 -20.69 -5.27
CA SER A 281 18.83 -21.47 -6.41
C SER A 281 19.69 -22.66 -5.98
N LYS A 282 20.54 -22.49 -4.96
CA LYS A 282 21.37 -23.55 -4.38
C LYS A 282 20.55 -24.66 -3.74
N LEU A 283 19.58 -24.33 -2.88
CA LEU A 283 18.73 -25.33 -2.23
C LEU A 283 17.90 -26.12 -3.25
N ARG A 284 17.40 -25.43 -4.29
CA ARG A 284 16.65 -26.09 -5.37
C ARG A 284 17.53 -26.97 -6.26
N MET A 285 18.77 -26.57 -6.51
CA MET A 285 19.72 -27.44 -7.21
C MET A 285 20.05 -28.66 -6.35
N GLN A 286 20.31 -28.47 -5.06
CA GLN A 286 20.62 -29.55 -4.13
C GLN A 286 19.50 -30.61 -4.03
N ALA A 287 18.23 -30.21 -4.02
CA ALA A 287 17.10 -31.15 -4.06
C ALA A 287 17.09 -31.97 -5.37
N VAL A 288 17.37 -31.33 -6.50
CA VAL A 288 17.45 -31.97 -7.83
C VAL A 288 18.67 -32.89 -7.95
N GLU A 289 19.80 -32.54 -7.33
CA GLU A 289 20.99 -33.39 -7.24
C GLU A 289 20.77 -34.62 -6.38
N ALA A 290 19.96 -34.54 -5.33
CA ALA A 290 19.64 -35.68 -4.48
C ALA A 290 18.85 -36.78 -5.21
N ASP A 291 18.19 -36.46 -6.33
CA ASP A 291 17.53 -37.45 -7.18
C ASP A 291 18.49 -38.18 -8.14
N HIS A 292 19.71 -37.68 -8.30
CA HIS A 292 20.66 -38.27 -9.25
C HIS A 292 21.05 -39.69 -8.86
N GLU A 293 21.31 -39.93 -7.57
CA GLU A 293 21.78 -41.20 -7.03
C GLU A 293 20.86 -41.65 -5.90
N LYS A 294 20.15 -42.76 -6.11
CA LYS A 294 19.31 -43.42 -5.11
C LYS A 294 19.77 -44.85 -4.93
N ILE A 295 19.57 -45.37 -3.72
CA ILE A 295 19.90 -46.73 -3.38
C ILE A 295 18.61 -47.43 -3.00
N GLU A 296 18.21 -48.44 -3.77
CA GLU A 296 17.08 -49.31 -3.44
C GLU A 296 17.62 -50.59 -2.78
N GLY A 297 17.00 -51.02 -1.69
CA GLY A 297 17.45 -52.22 -1.01
C GLY A 297 16.35 -52.99 -0.30
N HIS A 298 16.62 -54.29 -0.11
CA HIS A 298 15.80 -55.22 0.65
C HIS A 298 16.63 -55.81 1.79
N SER A 299 16.05 -55.97 2.97
CA SER A 299 16.79 -56.32 4.17
C SER A 299 15.93 -56.99 5.25
N THR A 300 16.57 -57.80 6.10
CA THR A 300 15.98 -58.34 7.34
C THR A 300 16.53 -57.66 8.60
N VAL A 301 17.31 -56.58 8.44
CA VAL A 301 17.91 -55.82 9.54
C VAL A 301 16.84 -54.95 10.21
N ARG A 302 16.58 -55.23 11.50
CA ARG A 302 15.49 -54.61 12.29
C ARG A 302 15.80 -53.20 12.79
N THR A 303 17.05 -52.76 12.70
CA THR A 303 17.55 -51.49 13.27
C THR A 303 17.55 -50.32 12.29
N LEU A 304 17.43 -50.59 10.98
CA LEU A 304 17.34 -49.57 9.93
C LEU A 304 16.08 -48.71 10.07
N ALA A 305 16.19 -47.39 10.00
CA ALA A 305 15.06 -46.45 10.12
C ALA A 305 15.33 -45.17 9.31
N ALA A 306 14.28 -44.44 8.91
CA ALA A 306 14.44 -43.18 8.21
C ALA A 306 15.29 -42.18 9.03
N GLY A 307 16.22 -41.49 8.37
CA GLY A 307 17.15 -40.55 9.01
C GLY A 307 18.32 -41.20 9.76
N ARG A 308 18.46 -42.54 9.75
CA ARG A 308 19.61 -43.25 10.30
C ARG A 308 20.66 -43.56 9.24
N ARG A 309 21.92 -43.41 9.64
CA ARG A 309 23.08 -43.78 8.84
C ARG A 309 23.44 -45.25 8.98
N PHE A 310 23.91 -45.84 7.89
CA PHE A 310 24.45 -47.19 7.85
C PHE A 310 25.53 -47.30 6.77
N LYS A 311 26.44 -48.25 6.94
CA LYS A 311 27.53 -48.57 6.02
C LYS A 311 27.49 -50.05 5.68
N PRO A 312 27.19 -50.42 4.42
CA PRO A 312 27.23 -51.80 3.99
C PRO A 312 28.65 -52.39 4.08
N TYR A 313 28.76 -53.67 4.39
CA TYR A 313 30.00 -54.42 4.21
C TYR A 313 29.72 -55.85 3.74
N GLU A 314 30.62 -56.40 2.93
CA GLU A 314 30.54 -57.77 2.45
C GLU A 314 31.61 -58.65 3.10
N VAL A 315 31.21 -59.84 3.53
CA VAL A 315 32.16 -60.85 4.03
C VAL A 315 32.79 -61.63 2.87
N ALA A 316 32.03 -61.88 1.79
CA ALA A 316 32.50 -62.64 0.63
C ALA A 316 33.44 -61.83 -0.28
N HIS A 317 33.27 -60.51 -0.32
CA HIS A 317 34.05 -59.56 -1.10
C HIS A 317 34.54 -58.42 -0.21
N ALA A 318 35.45 -58.73 0.72
CA ALA A 318 35.94 -57.77 1.71
C ALA A 318 36.72 -56.58 1.10
N ASP A 319 37.12 -56.68 -0.17
CA ASP A 319 37.73 -55.62 -0.97
C ASP A 319 36.69 -54.61 -1.51
N HIS A 320 35.40 -54.93 -1.50
CA HIS A 320 34.34 -53.99 -1.82
C HIS A 320 34.19 -52.93 -0.71
N VAL A 321 34.58 -51.70 -1.03
CA VAL A 321 34.46 -50.57 -0.10
C VAL A 321 33.20 -49.77 -0.43
N PHE A 322 32.21 -49.86 0.46
CA PHE A 322 31.00 -49.03 0.39
C PHE A 322 31.22 -47.69 1.10
N GLU A 323 30.57 -46.63 0.60
CA GLU A 323 30.39 -45.39 1.36
C GLU A 323 29.31 -45.56 2.44
N GLU A 324 29.17 -44.55 3.30
CA GLU A 324 28.07 -44.50 4.28
C GLU A 324 26.83 -43.90 3.61
N TYR A 325 25.67 -44.47 3.91
CA TYR A 325 24.37 -44.07 3.38
C TYR A 325 23.42 -43.69 4.52
N VAL A 326 22.38 -42.94 4.21
CA VAL A 326 21.26 -42.64 5.11
C VAL A 326 19.97 -43.17 4.50
N VAL A 327 19.15 -43.84 5.31
CA VAL A 327 17.82 -44.29 4.88
C VAL A 327 16.91 -43.07 4.74
N THR A 328 16.40 -42.81 3.54
CA THR A 328 15.47 -41.71 3.26
C THR A 328 14.02 -42.17 3.31
N ALA A 329 13.73 -43.42 2.94
CA ALA A 329 12.42 -44.04 3.10
C ALA A 329 12.59 -45.52 3.45
N ILE A 330 11.69 -46.07 4.26
CA ILE A 330 11.69 -47.50 4.60
C ILE A 330 10.29 -47.99 4.88
N VAL A 331 9.98 -49.17 4.34
CA VAL A 331 8.75 -49.90 4.62
C VAL A 331 9.11 -51.18 5.36
N HIS A 332 8.64 -51.32 6.59
CA HIS A 332 8.78 -52.54 7.39
C HIS A 332 7.53 -53.40 7.26
N HIS A 333 7.72 -54.69 7.03
CA HIS A 333 6.68 -55.72 7.03
C HIS A 333 6.99 -56.72 8.14
N ILE A 334 6.08 -56.82 9.10
CA ILE A 334 6.20 -57.71 10.27
C ILE A 334 4.96 -58.58 10.35
N VAL A 335 5.14 -59.90 10.42
CA VAL A 335 4.09 -60.86 10.74
C VAL A 335 4.55 -61.73 11.91
N ASP A 336 3.78 -61.73 12.99
CA ASP A 336 4.01 -62.54 14.18
C ASP A 336 3.05 -63.75 14.18
N HIS A 337 3.59 -64.92 13.84
CA HIS A 337 2.85 -66.19 13.81
C HIS A 337 2.71 -66.86 15.18
N SER A 338 3.21 -66.25 16.28
CA SER A 338 3.16 -66.83 17.63
C SER A 338 1.75 -67.10 18.17
N TYR A 339 0.71 -66.61 17.49
CA TYR A 339 -0.70 -66.87 17.82
C TYR A 339 -1.26 -68.17 17.25
N GLU A 340 -0.61 -68.73 16.23
CA GLU A 340 -1.03 -69.94 15.55
C GLU A 340 -0.34 -71.16 16.18
N THR A 341 -1.03 -72.30 16.25
CA THR A 341 -0.47 -73.56 16.76
C THR A 341 0.48 -74.21 15.74
N VAL A 342 1.38 -73.42 15.17
CA VAL A 342 2.50 -73.89 14.37
C VAL A 342 3.69 -74.09 15.32
N GLN A 343 4.37 -75.21 15.17
CA GLN A 343 5.30 -75.76 16.16
C GLN A 343 6.63 -75.01 16.30
N ASP A 344 6.83 -73.95 15.52
CA ASP A 344 7.85 -72.92 15.67
C ASP A 344 7.22 -71.58 15.29
N GLY A 345 7.01 -70.69 16.27
CA GLY A 345 6.50 -69.33 16.05
C GLY A 345 7.55 -68.46 15.39
N GLU A 346 7.81 -68.66 14.10
CA GLU A 346 8.74 -67.85 13.33
C GLU A 346 8.15 -66.46 13.09
N LEU A 347 8.89 -65.42 13.51
CA LEU A 347 8.63 -64.03 13.12
C LEU A 347 9.10 -63.84 11.68
N ASP A 348 8.18 -63.45 10.79
CA ASP A 348 8.54 -62.97 9.46
C ASP A 348 8.77 -61.45 9.52
N TYR A 349 10.02 -61.04 9.31
CA TYR A 349 10.41 -59.64 9.24
C TYR A 349 11.19 -59.37 7.97
N SER A 350 10.74 -58.39 7.22
CA SER A 350 11.48 -57.82 6.10
C SER A 350 11.27 -56.31 6.02
N ASN A 351 12.17 -55.63 5.33
CA ASN A 351 11.99 -54.25 4.95
C ASN A 351 12.53 -53.98 3.55
N SER A 352 11.91 -53.01 2.88
CA SER A 352 12.44 -52.39 1.67
C SER A 352 12.75 -50.93 1.98
N PHE A 353 13.92 -50.45 1.58
CA PHE A 353 14.35 -49.09 1.87
C PHE A 353 14.90 -48.38 0.63
N ILE A 354 14.78 -47.05 0.67
CA ILE A 354 15.48 -46.13 -0.21
C ILE A 354 16.52 -45.40 0.64
N ALA A 355 17.72 -45.26 0.13
CA ALA A 355 18.81 -44.54 0.79
C ALA A 355 19.50 -43.54 -0.15
N LEU A 356 20.17 -42.57 0.46
CA LEU A 356 20.98 -41.53 -0.17
C LEU A 356 22.40 -41.61 0.43
N PRO A 357 23.48 -41.30 -0.31
CA PRO A 357 24.81 -41.14 0.29
C PRO A 357 24.77 -40.17 1.49
N SER A 358 25.32 -40.57 2.64
CA SER A 358 25.19 -39.81 3.90
C SER A 358 25.88 -38.45 3.88
N ARG A 359 26.73 -38.20 2.88
CA ARG A 359 27.37 -36.89 2.61
C ARG A 359 26.41 -35.88 1.96
N LEU A 360 25.30 -36.31 1.39
CA LEU A 360 24.32 -35.46 0.73
C LEU A 360 23.17 -35.13 1.69
N PRO A 361 22.72 -33.87 1.74
CA PRO A 361 21.54 -33.52 2.51
C PRO A 361 20.28 -33.95 1.76
N ALA A 362 19.28 -34.43 2.50
CA ALA A 362 17.97 -34.84 1.99
C ALA A 362 17.06 -33.63 1.75
N THR A 363 17.62 -32.58 1.15
CA THR A 363 16.95 -31.29 0.91
C THR A 363 15.65 -31.53 0.14
N PRO A 364 14.50 -31.16 0.72
CA PRO A 364 13.21 -31.47 0.12
C PRO A 364 12.97 -30.72 -1.20
N HIS A 365 12.27 -31.38 -2.12
CA HIS A 365 11.62 -30.68 -3.22
C HIS A 365 10.43 -29.87 -2.71
N ARG A 366 10.07 -28.82 -3.45
CA ARG A 366 8.91 -27.98 -3.15
C ARG A 366 7.63 -28.62 -3.69
N HIS A 367 7.12 -29.61 -2.96
CA HIS A 367 5.89 -30.34 -3.32
C HIS A 367 4.64 -29.76 -2.69
N THR A 368 4.75 -29.15 -1.52
CA THR A 368 3.60 -28.55 -0.85
C THR A 368 3.09 -27.37 -1.68
N PRO A 369 1.83 -27.37 -2.14
CA PRO A 369 1.31 -26.28 -2.96
C PRO A 369 1.34 -24.94 -2.22
N ASN A 370 1.78 -23.89 -2.90
CA ASN A 370 1.65 -22.54 -2.34
C ASN A 370 0.17 -22.09 -2.36
N PRO A 371 -0.31 -21.42 -1.31
CA PRO A 371 -1.62 -20.78 -1.34
C PRO A 371 -1.65 -19.70 -2.44
N ARG A 372 -2.82 -19.52 -3.06
CA ARG A 372 -3.00 -18.56 -4.16
C ARG A 372 -4.32 -17.82 -4.03
N VAL A 373 -4.26 -16.50 -4.12
CA VAL A 373 -5.43 -15.61 -4.14
C VAL A 373 -5.61 -15.10 -5.57
N ASP A 374 -6.60 -15.65 -6.28
CA ASP A 374 -6.84 -15.31 -7.70
C ASP A 374 -7.50 -13.94 -7.92
N GLY A 375 -8.06 -13.31 -6.89
CA GLY A 375 -8.80 -12.06 -6.99
C GLY A 375 -8.28 -10.95 -6.09
N SER A 376 -9.01 -9.84 -6.06
CA SER A 376 -8.79 -8.78 -5.08
C SER A 376 -9.56 -9.05 -3.79
N GLN A 377 -8.95 -8.68 -2.66
CA GLN A 377 -9.59 -8.71 -1.36
C GLN A 377 -9.77 -7.30 -0.82
N VAL A 378 -10.77 -7.13 0.04
CA VAL A 378 -10.97 -5.88 0.77
C VAL A 378 -10.04 -5.85 1.99
N ALA A 379 -9.42 -4.70 2.23
CA ALA A 379 -8.70 -4.40 3.45
C ALA A 379 -9.02 -2.98 3.93
N ILE A 380 -8.79 -2.72 5.22
CA ILE A 380 -8.95 -1.39 5.80
C ILE A 380 -7.57 -0.82 6.08
N VAL A 381 -7.32 0.44 5.68
CA VAL A 381 -6.05 1.11 5.98
C VAL A 381 -5.86 1.20 7.49
N ALA A 382 -4.71 0.70 7.95
CA ALA A 382 -4.32 0.65 9.35
C ALA A 382 -3.22 1.68 9.62
N GLY A 383 -3.16 2.16 10.86
CA GLY A 383 -2.11 3.07 11.31
C GLY A 383 -2.14 3.25 12.83
N PRO A 384 -1.11 3.89 13.40
CA PRO A 384 -1.00 4.12 14.84
C PRO A 384 -2.21 4.88 15.39
N PRO A 385 -2.58 4.67 16.68
CA PRO A 385 -3.66 5.40 17.31
C PRO A 385 -3.50 6.92 17.20
N GLY A 386 -4.54 7.60 16.73
CA GLY A 386 -4.57 9.06 16.57
C GLY A 386 -3.97 9.59 15.27
N GLU A 387 -3.39 8.72 14.43
CA GLU A 387 -2.86 9.12 13.13
C GLU A 387 -3.92 9.00 12.03
N GLU A 388 -3.95 9.97 11.12
CA GLU A 388 -4.93 10.00 10.01
C GLU A 388 -4.28 9.52 8.71
N ILE A 389 -2.98 9.79 8.51
CA ILE A 389 -2.24 9.45 7.30
C ILE A 389 -0.90 8.84 7.73
N HIS A 390 -0.67 7.57 7.36
CA HIS A 390 0.52 6.84 7.80
C HIS A 390 1.24 6.17 6.62
N PRO A 391 1.93 6.93 5.75
CA PRO A 391 2.73 6.41 4.66
C PRO A 391 4.21 6.26 5.06
N ASP A 392 4.95 5.48 4.28
CA ASP A 392 6.42 5.52 4.29
C ASP A 392 7.00 6.37 3.15
N GLU A 393 8.32 6.32 2.95
CA GLU A 393 9.04 7.10 1.93
C GLU A 393 8.60 6.81 0.48
N TYR A 394 7.99 5.65 0.23
CA TYR A 394 7.49 5.26 -1.09
C TYR A 394 5.99 5.49 -1.25
N GLY A 395 5.33 6.07 -0.24
CA GLY A 395 3.87 6.19 -0.22
C GLY A 395 3.14 4.85 -0.07
N ARG A 396 3.82 3.82 0.49
CA ARG A 396 3.17 2.57 0.89
C ARG A 396 2.29 2.83 2.10
N ILE A 397 1.27 2.01 2.29
CA ILE A 397 0.41 2.03 3.48
C ILE A 397 0.43 0.68 4.16
N LYS A 398 -0.12 0.62 5.37
CA LYS A 398 -0.41 -0.63 6.07
C LYS A 398 -1.91 -0.90 6.08
N VAL A 399 -2.31 -2.16 6.06
CA VAL A 399 -3.73 -2.54 6.03
C VAL A 399 -4.02 -3.67 7.00
N TRP A 400 -5.25 -3.69 7.51
CA TRP A 400 -5.84 -4.80 8.22
C TRP A 400 -6.78 -5.58 7.29
N PHE A 401 -6.60 -6.90 7.23
CA PHE A 401 -7.50 -7.77 6.48
C PHE A 401 -8.58 -8.37 7.41
N PRO A 402 -9.86 -8.43 6.98
CA PRO A 402 -10.94 -8.98 7.79
C PRO A 402 -10.73 -10.42 8.27
N TRP A 403 -9.99 -11.24 7.51
CA TRP A 403 -9.69 -12.62 7.84
C TRP A 403 -8.60 -12.81 8.91
N GLN A 404 -7.91 -11.74 9.37
CA GLN A 404 -6.93 -11.84 10.46
C GLN A 404 -7.56 -12.11 11.85
N ARG A 405 -8.91 -12.10 11.93
CA ARG A 405 -9.69 -12.44 13.13
C ARG A 405 -9.24 -11.61 14.35
N ASN A 406 -9.26 -12.22 15.55
CA ASN A 406 -9.00 -11.55 16.82
C ASN A 406 -7.50 -11.39 17.16
N ARG A 407 -6.60 -11.89 16.28
CA ARG A 407 -5.15 -11.77 16.50
C ARG A 407 -4.60 -10.41 16.06
N ALA A 408 -5.36 -9.67 15.24
CA ALA A 408 -4.93 -8.40 14.69
C ALA A 408 -5.08 -7.24 15.68
N LYS A 409 -4.02 -6.44 15.83
CA LYS A 409 -4.01 -5.19 16.60
C LYS A 409 -4.68 -4.04 15.85
N LYS A 410 -4.72 -4.11 14.51
CA LYS A 410 -5.30 -3.09 13.59
C LYS A 410 -4.59 -1.73 13.61
N ASP A 411 -3.47 -1.62 14.32
CA ASP A 411 -2.62 -0.42 14.39
C ASP A 411 -1.51 -0.41 13.32
N GLY A 412 -1.46 -1.45 12.49
CA GLY A 412 -0.45 -1.64 11.45
C GLY A 412 0.87 -2.23 11.95
N SER A 413 0.99 -2.62 13.22
CA SER A 413 2.21 -3.25 13.73
C SER A 413 2.36 -4.73 13.33
N ASP A 414 1.28 -5.34 12.84
CA ASP A 414 1.13 -6.77 12.52
C ASP A 414 0.98 -7.04 11.01
N THR A 415 1.42 -6.10 10.18
CA THR A 415 1.40 -6.20 8.71
C THR A 415 2.60 -5.50 8.09
N CYS A 416 2.91 -5.84 6.84
CA CYS A 416 3.92 -5.18 6.03
C CYS A 416 3.44 -3.87 5.40
N TRP A 417 4.37 -3.14 4.80
CA TRP A 417 4.12 -2.00 3.93
C TRP A 417 3.68 -2.46 2.52
N ILE A 418 2.56 -1.93 2.06
CA ILE A 418 1.90 -2.33 0.80
C ILE A 418 1.91 -1.15 -0.16
N ARG A 419 2.41 -1.37 -1.38
CA ARG A 419 2.41 -0.36 -2.44
C ARG A 419 0.99 -0.01 -2.87
N VAL A 420 0.75 1.27 -3.13
CA VAL A 420 -0.54 1.78 -3.61
C VAL A 420 -0.41 2.17 -5.08
N MET A 421 -1.28 1.60 -5.92
CA MET A 421 -1.41 1.99 -7.31
C MET A 421 -1.81 3.46 -7.40
N GLN A 422 -1.03 4.22 -8.17
CA GLN A 422 -1.34 5.61 -8.51
C GLN A 422 -1.89 5.67 -9.95
N SER A 423 -2.72 6.67 -10.25
CA SER A 423 -3.29 6.84 -11.60
C SER A 423 -2.23 7.17 -12.65
N TRP A 424 -1.13 7.81 -12.25
CA TRP A 424 0.01 8.12 -13.10
C TRP A 424 1.26 8.31 -12.23
N ALA A 425 2.37 7.64 -12.54
CA ALA A 425 3.61 7.75 -11.76
C ALA A 425 4.84 7.79 -12.68
N GLY A 426 5.69 8.80 -12.50
CA GLY A 426 6.97 8.96 -13.19
C GLY A 426 8.06 9.48 -12.24
N SER A 427 9.28 9.66 -12.76
CA SER A 427 10.39 10.20 -11.97
C SER A 427 10.12 11.65 -11.59
N THR A 428 9.66 11.88 -10.35
CA THR A 428 9.30 13.20 -9.77
C THR A 428 8.07 13.89 -10.39
N PHE A 429 7.22 13.17 -11.12
CA PHE A 429 5.96 13.69 -11.67
C PHE A 429 4.85 12.62 -11.64
N GLY A 430 3.59 13.04 -11.73
CA GLY A 430 2.42 12.15 -11.69
C GLY A 430 1.43 12.51 -10.57
N SER A 431 0.54 11.58 -10.26
CA SER A 431 -0.44 11.67 -9.17
C SER A 431 0.10 10.97 -7.92
N GLN A 432 -0.10 11.58 -6.75
CA GLN A 432 0.15 10.93 -5.46
C GLN A 432 -1.05 11.14 -4.53
N ILE A 433 -1.84 10.09 -4.32
CA ILE A 433 -2.97 10.06 -3.40
C ILE A 433 -2.73 8.93 -2.41
N ILE A 434 -2.57 9.30 -1.14
CA ILE A 434 -2.34 8.35 -0.04
C ILE A 434 -3.70 8.01 0.60
N PRO A 435 -4.13 6.73 0.58
CA PRO A 435 -5.29 6.30 1.35
C PRO A 435 -5.07 6.56 2.84
N ARG A 436 -6.09 7.10 3.51
CA ARG A 436 -6.05 7.47 4.94
C ARG A 436 -6.48 6.30 5.83
N VAL A 437 -6.04 6.32 7.08
CA VAL A 437 -6.42 5.31 8.09
C VAL A 437 -7.95 5.21 8.17
N GLY A 438 -8.46 3.98 8.17
CA GLY A 438 -9.90 3.68 8.18
C GLY A 438 -10.57 3.63 6.80
N MET A 439 -9.89 4.03 5.72
CA MET A 439 -10.43 3.87 4.36
C MET A 439 -10.44 2.40 3.93
N GLU A 440 -11.38 2.03 3.08
CA GLU A 440 -11.47 0.71 2.48
C GLU A 440 -10.73 0.67 1.14
N VAL A 441 -9.86 -0.33 0.99
CA VAL A 441 -9.00 -0.51 -0.19
C VAL A 441 -9.13 -1.92 -0.76
N MET A 442 -8.94 -2.02 -2.07
CA MET A 442 -8.85 -3.29 -2.79
C MET A 442 -7.38 -3.69 -2.91
N VAL A 443 -7.05 -4.88 -2.42
CA VAL A 443 -5.70 -5.46 -2.45
C VAL A 443 -5.67 -6.63 -3.42
N THR A 444 -4.79 -6.55 -4.41
CA THR A 444 -4.47 -7.64 -5.33
C THR A 444 -3.10 -8.23 -4.96
N TYR A 445 -2.84 -9.47 -5.37
CA TYR A 445 -1.63 -10.20 -5.04
C TYR A 445 -0.82 -10.48 -6.30
N LEU A 446 0.46 -10.09 -6.32
CA LEU A 446 1.33 -10.34 -7.49
C LEU A 446 1.51 -11.85 -7.67
N GLU A 447 1.29 -12.36 -8.89
CA GLU A 447 1.25 -13.81 -9.20
C GLU A 447 0.24 -14.61 -8.35
N GLY A 448 -0.72 -13.92 -7.72
CA GLY A 448 -1.67 -14.51 -6.76
C GLY A 448 -1.03 -14.89 -5.42
N ASP A 449 0.22 -14.49 -5.16
CA ASP A 449 0.96 -14.84 -3.95
C ASP A 449 0.49 -14.02 -2.73
N PRO A 450 -0.10 -14.64 -1.68
CA PRO A 450 -0.54 -13.95 -0.47
C PRO A 450 0.54 -13.09 0.21
N ASP A 451 1.82 -13.45 0.01
CA ASP A 451 2.98 -12.73 0.55
C ASP A 451 3.29 -11.42 -0.20
N ARG A 452 2.64 -11.15 -1.34
CA ARG A 452 2.94 -10.02 -2.22
C ARG A 452 1.71 -9.14 -2.51
N PRO A 453 1.10 -8.53 -1.48
CA PRO A 453 -0.04 -7.65 -1.67
C PRO A 453 0.35 -6.32 -2.34
N VAL A 454 -0.58 -5.76 -3.11
CA VAL A 454 -0.54 -4.43 -3.72
C VAL A 454 -1.95 -3.83 -3.69
N VAL A 455 -2.09 -2.60 -3.23
CA VAL A 455 -3.37 -1.89 -3.28
C VAL A 455 -3.62 -1.41 -4.71
N THR A 456 -4.73 -1.83 -5.30
CA THR A 456 -5.10 -1.54 -6.70
C THR A 456 -6.33 -0.64 -6.83
N GLY A 457 -7.06 -0.40 -5.74
CA GLY A 457 -8.22 0.47 -5.73
C GLY A 457 -8.62 0.94 -4.34
N ILE A 458 -9.47 1.95 -4.31
CA ILE A 458 -10.08 2.51 -3.11
C ILE A 458 -11.58 2.52 -3.35
N VAL A 459 -12.37 2.04 -2.39
CA VAL A 459 -13.82 1.89 -2.56
C VAL A 459 -14.57 2.63 -1.45
N PRO A 460 -15.65 3.37 -1.78
CA PRO A 460 -16.50 4.00 -0.77
C PRO A 460 -17.40 2.95 -0.10
N ASN A 461 -17.75 3.19 1.16
CA ASN A 461 -18.67 2.35 1.93
C ASN A 461 -19.57 3.23 2.82
N PRO A 462 -20.52 2.66 3.61
CA PRO A 462 -21.41 3.45 4.46
C PRO A 462 -20.70 4.34 5.51
N SER A 463 -19.48 3.96 5.92
CA SER A 463 -18.62 4.74 6.83
C SER A 463 -17.75 5.77 6.09
N THR A 464 -17.37 5.49 4.84
CA THR A 464 -16.60 6.38 3.94
C THR A 464 -17.43 6.76 2.73
N LYS A 465 -18.45 7.60 2.97
CA LYS A 465 -19.40 8.02 1.93
C LYS A 465 -18.74 8.85 0.83
N VAL A 466 -19.35 8.81 -0.35
CA VAL A 466 -19.02 9.69 -1.48
C VAL A 466 -19.23 11.17 -1.13
N PRO A 467 -18.54 12.12 -1.80
CA PRO A 467 -18.57 13.56 -1.44
C PRO A 467 -19.94 14.24 -1.54
N TYR A 468 -20.79 13.82 -2.48
CA TYR A 468 -22.15 14.31 -2.65
C TYR A 468 -23.14 13.15 -2.58
N THR A 469 -24.35 13.42 -2.10
CA THR A 469 -25.41 12.41 -1.98
C THR A 469 -25.76 11.83 -3.34
N LEU A 470 -25.77 10.49 -3.43
CA LEU A 470 -26.21 9.74 -4.61
C LEU A 470 -27.54 9.03 -4.31
N PRO A 471 -28.44 8.86 -5.31
CA PRO A 471 -28.26 9.15 -6.74
C PRO A 471 -28.61 10.59 -7.19
N GLU A 472 -28.86 11.52 -6.24
CA GLU A 472 -29.26 12.91 -6.54
C GLU A 472 -28.25 13.63 -7.44
N HIS A 473 -26.96 13.60 -7.09
CA HIS A 473 -25.89 14.26 -7.85
C HIS A 473 -25.15 13.32 -8.81
N LYS A 474 -25.87 12.44 -9.50
CA LYS A 474 -25.30 11.41 -10.40
C LYS A 474 -24.52 11.94 -11.62
N THR A 475 -24.68 13.22 -11.95
CA THR A 475 -24.02 13.92 -13.06
C THR A 475 -22.78 14.70 -12.61
N LYS A 476 -22.42 14.67 -11.33
CA LYS A 476 -21.22 15.34 -10.82
C LYS A 476 -19.99 14.44 -10.84
N SER A 477 -18.90 14.94 -11.41
CA SER A 477 -17.55 14.39 -11.31
C SER A 477 -16.73 15.21 -10.33
N VAL A 478 -16.09 14.58 -9.32
CA VAL A 478 -15.57 15.31 -8.15
C VAL A 478 -14.19 14.83 -7.74
N PHE A 479 -13.27 15.78 -7.57
CA PHE A 479 -12.01 15.61 -6.87
C PHE A 479 -11.99 16.51 -5.62
N ARG A 480 -12.42 15.95 -4.48
CA ARG A 480 -12.47 16.64 -3.18
C ARG A 480 -11.45 16.06 -2.21
N THR A 481 -10.65 16.92 -1.60
CA THR A 481 -9.68 16.59 -0.53
C THR A 481 -10.29 16.82 0.85
N ASN A 482 -9.60 16.49 1.94
CA ASN A 482 -10.03 16.83 3.30
C ASN A 482 -8.87 17.41 4.09
N THR A 483 -9.08 18.51 4.81
CA THR A 483 -8.05 19.14 5.65
C THR A 483 -7.56 18.12 6.68
N HIS A 484 -6.26 17.82 6.66
CA HIS A 484 -5.64 16.91 7.62
C HIS A 484 -5.69 17.50 9.04
N LYS A 485 -6.15 16.72 10.02
CA LYS A 485 -6.27 17.14 11.43
C LYS A 485 -7.00 18.49 11.59
N GLY A 486 -8.02 18.74 10.77
CA GLY A 486 -8.79 19.98 10.77
C GLY A 486 -10.13 19.85 10.04
N GLN A 487 -10.77 20.98 9.77
CA GLN A 487 -12.05 21.03 9.03
C GLN A 487 -11.85 21.71 7.68
N GLY A 488 -12.70 21.36 6.70
CA GLY A 488 -12.69 21.95 5.36
C GLY A 488 -12.05 21.07 4.29
N PHE A 489 -12.05 21.57 3.06
CA PHE A 489 -11.63 20.81 1.88
C PHE A 489 -11.20 21.71 0.72
N ASN A 490 -10.32 21.20 -0.14
CA ASN A 490 -10.16 21.76 -1.49
C ASN A 490 -10.93 20.89 -2.49
N GLU A 491 -11.47 21.49 -3.54
CA GLU A 491 -12.26 20.78 -4.54
C GLU A 491 -12.06 21.30 -5.96
N LEU A 492 -12.03 20.37 -6.91
CA LEU A 492 -12.34 20.58 -8.31
C LEU A 492 -13.50 19.66 -8.67
N SER A 493 -14.60 20.21 -9.17
CA SER A 493 -15.73 19.40 -9.65
C SER A 493 -16.35 19.94 -10.92
N PHE A 494 -17.03 19.04 -11.63
CA PHE A 494 -17.70 19.26 -12.90
C PHE A 494 -19.15 18.80 -12.76
N GLU A 495 -20.11 19.66 -13.07
CA GLU A 495 -21.51 19.32 -13.25
C GLU A 495 -21.81 19.17 -14.75
N ASP A 496 -22.38 18.03 -15.12
CA ASP A 496 -22.76 17.70 -16.50
C ASP A 496 -24.28 17.69 -16.71
N GLU A 497 -25.08 18.13 -15.73
CA GLU A 497 -26.52 18.33 -15.92
C GLU A 497 -26.76 19.43 -16.97
N LYS A 498 -27.50 19.09 -18.01
CA LYS A 498 -27.81 19.98 -19.15
C LYS A 498 -28.37 21.33 -18.67
N GLU A 499 -27.84 22.41 -19.23
CA GLU A 499 -28.20 23.81 -18.92
C GLU A 499 -27.88 24.23 -17.48
N LYS A 500 -27.14 23.40 -16.73
CA LYS A 500 -26.62 23.67 -15.39
C LYS A 500 -25.14 23.28 -15.27
N GLU A 501 -24.45 23.19 -16.41
CA GLU A 501 -23.05 22.78 -16.44
C GLU A 501 -22.18 23.77 -15.65
N GLU A 502 -21.32 23.24 -14.79
CA GLU A 502 -20.52 24.05 -13.87
C GLU A 502 -19.13 23.44 -13.71
N ILE A 503 -18.10 24.29 -13.71
CA ILE A 503 -16.79 23.94 -13.15
C ILE A 503 -16.65 24.68 -11.83
N TYR A 504 -16.60 23.93 -10.73
CA TYR A 504 -16.43 24.49 -9.39
C TYR A 504 -15.00 24.26 -8.90
N ILE A 505 -14.35 25.35 -8.49
CA ILE A 505 -13.01 25.34 -7.90
C ILE A 505 -13.08 25.99 -6.52
N HIS A 506 -12.75 25.23 -5.49
CA HIS A 506 -12.73 25.69 -4.10
C HIS A 506 -11.33 25.51 -3.49
N GLY A 507 -10.74 26.63 -3.05
CA GLY A 507 -9.54 26.65 -2.23
C GLY A 507 -9.88 26.90 -0.77
N GLN A 508 -9.51 25.98 0.13
CA GLN A 508 -9.76 26.14 1.57
C GLN A 508 -8.97 27.30 2.18
N LYS A 509 -7.86 27.69 1.54
CA LYS A 509 -6.96 28.74 2.03
C LYS A 509 -6.41 29.60 0.88
N ASP A 510 -5.23 29.27 0.36
CA ASP A 510 -4.54 30.04 -0.67
C ASP A 510 -4.71 29.36 -2.04
N MET A 511 -4.97 30.14 -3.10
CA MET A 511 -4.96 29.67 -4.49
C MET A 511 -3.91 30.46 -5.27
N ASN A 512 -2.87 29.76 -5.72
CA ASN A 512 -1.81 30.34 -6.55
C ASN A 512 -1.91 29.79 -7.97
N ILE A 513 -1.80 30.68 -8.96
CA ILE A 513 -1.80 30.32 -10.38
C ILE A 513 -0.54 30.92 -11.00
N ASP A 514 0.37 30.07 -11.46
CA ASP A 514 1.61 30.47 -12.12
C ASP A 514 1.59 30.02 -13.60
N ILE A 515 1.84 30.96 -14.51
CA ILE A 515 1.74 30.76 -15.95
C ILE A 515 2.98 31.37 -16.58
N LEU A 516 3.82 30.51 -17.15
CA LEU A 516 5.14 30.89 -17.65
C LEU A 516 5.11 31.56 -19.04
N HIS A 517 3.96 31.58 -19.71
CA HIS A 517 3.81 32.18 -21.04
C HIS A 517 2.52 33.00 -21.12
N ASP A 518 1.45 32.45 -21.70
CA ASP A 518 0.21 33.20 -21.96
C ASP A 518 -0.98 32.66 -21.17
N ARG A 519 -1.85 33.56 -20.72
CA ARG A 519 -3.17 33.26 -20.18
C ARG A 519 -4.25 33.94 -21.01
N SER A 520 -5.21 33.17 -21.53
CA SER A 520 -6.42 33.68 -22.17
C SER A 520 -7.64 33.38 -21.30
N LYS A 521 -8.62 34.29 -21.28
CA LYS A 521 -9.92 34.12 -20.63
C LYS A 521 -11.01 34.71 -21.52
N ASN A 522 -12.00 33.90 -21.87
CA ASN A 522 -13.20 34.32 -22.60
C ASN A 522 -14.42 33.93 -21.76
N VAL A 523 -15.31 34.89 -21.52
CA VAL A 523 -16.59 34.69 -20.82
C VAL A 523 -17.69 35.11 -21.78
N GLY A 524 -18.55 34.18 -22.16
CA GLY A 524 -19.60 34.43 -23.18
C GLY A 524 -20.79 35.26 -22.69
N ASN A 525 -20.92 35.42 -21.37
CA ASN A 525 -21.93 36.26 -20.73
C ASN A 525 -21.26 37.13 -19.65
N ASP A 526 -21.66 37.01 -18.38
CA ASP A 526 -21.21 37.92 -17.32
C ASP A 526 -20.01 37.39 -16.51
N GLN A 527 -19.15 38.31 -16.05
CA GLN A 527 -18.11 38.04 -15.06
C GLN A 527 -18.32 38.92 -13.82
N SER A 528 -18.36 38.29 -12.64
CA SER A 528 -18.29 38.96 -11.34
C SER A 528 -17.00 38.59 -10.60
N GLU A 529 -16.43 39.55 -9.87
CA GLU A 529 -15.23 39.37 -9.05
C GLU A 529 -15.38 40.18 -7.76
N ASP A 530 -15.35 39.50 -6.62
CA ASP A 530 -15.40 40.11 -5.29
C ASP A 530 -14.12 39.80 -4.52
N VAL A 531 -13.49 40.83 -3.96
CA VAL A 531 -12.23 40.72 -3.23
C VAL A 531 -12.40 41.40 -1.88
N GLY A 532 -12.51 40.59 -0.81
CA GLY A 532 -12.83 41.09 0.52
C GLY A 532 -11.75 41.96 1.19
N ARG A 533 -10.55 42.04 0.61
CA ARG A 533 -9.46 42.91 1.08
C ARG A 533 -8.79 43.64 -0.08
N ASN A 534 -7.57 43.25 -0.43
CA ASN A 534 -6.73 44.01 -1.35
C ASN A 534 -6.61 43.30 -2.69
N LYS A 535 -6.77 44.05 -3.78
CA LYS A 535 -6.44 43.62 -5.14
C LYS A 535 -5.27 44.46 -5.66
N SER A 536 -4.22 43.79 -6.16
CA SER A 536 -3.08 44.42 -6.80
C SER A 536 -2.94 43.88 -8.23
N ILE A 537 -2.64 44.76 -9.17
CA ILE A 537 -2.41 44.42 -10.57
C ILE A 537 -1.12 45.11 -11.00
N SER A 538 -0.13 44.32 -11.46
CA SER A 538 1.12 44.83 -12.00
C SER A 538 1.29 44.30 -13.43
N ILE A 539 1.51 45.21 -14.38
CA ILE A 539 1.71 44.88 -15.79
C ILE A 539 3.07 45.41 -16.20
N GLY A 540 3.96 44.54 -16.70
CA GLY A 540 5.33 44.92 -17.06
C GLY A 540 5.45 45.77 -18.32
N SER A 541 4.42 45.79 -19.18
CA SER A 541 4.39 46.57 -20.41
C SER A 541 3.02 47.24 -20.58
N ASN A 542 2.16 46.76 -21.48
CA ASN A 542 0.93 47.44 -21.85
C ASN A 542 -0.30 46.81 -21.20
N HIS A 543 -1.16 47.64 -20.59
CA HIS A 543 -2.52 47.27 -20.20
C HIS A 543 -3.52 47.99 -21.11
N THR A 544 -4.34 47.23 -21.82
CA THR A 544 -5.41 47.77 -22.69
C THR A 544 -6.75 47.24 -22.20
N GLU A 545 -7.70 48.15 -22.01
CA GLU A 545 -9.06 47.84 -21.58
C GLU A 545 -10.05 48.53 -22.52
N THR A 546 -10.95 47.77 -23.13
CA THR A 546 -11.99 48.28 -24.01
C THR A 546 -13.34 47.89 -23.44
N ILE A 547 -14.22 48.89 -23.25
CA ILE A 547 -15.56 48.71 -22.69
C ILE A 547 -16.58 49.14 -23.74
N GLY A 548 -17.47 48.22 -24.12
CA GLY A 548 -18.38 48.44 -25.25
C GLY A 548 -19.52 49.45 -24.98
N ILE A 549 -19.95 49.59 -23.73
CA ILE A 549 -21.07 50.46 -23.36
C ILE A 549 -20.67 51.40 -22.21
N ASN A 550 -20.71 50.94 -20.96
CA ASN A 550 -20.52 51.78 -19.78
C ASN A 550 -19.41 51.27 -18.87
N LYS A 551 -18.55 52.17 -18.39
CA LYS A 551 -17.60 51.93 -17.29
C LYS A 551 -17.95 52.80 -16.10
N THR A 552 -18.22 52.19 -14.95
CA THR A 552 -18.45 52.89 -13.68
C THR A 552 -17.34 52.54 -12.70
N LEU A 553 -16.72 53.56 -12.11
CA LEU A 553 -15.70 53.39 -11.06
C LEU A 553 -16.14 54.21 -9.84
N SER A 554 -16.35 53.53 -8.72
CA SER A 554 -16.65 54.14 -7.42
C SER A 554 -15.53 53.84 -6.44
N VAL A 555 -14.97 54.88 -5.81
CA VAL A 555 -13.87 54.78 -4.85
C VAL A 555 -14.28 55.48 -3.56
N GLY A 556 -14.36 54.73 -2.46
CA GLY A 556 -14.94 55.23 -1.21
C GLY A 556 -14.07 56.19 -0.40
N SER A 557 -12.75 56.26 -0.66
CA SER A 557 -11.83 57.12 0.09
C SER A 557 -10.93 57.93 -0.85
N GLY A 558 -9.77 57.40 -1.24
CA GLY A 558 -8.79 58.12 -2.06
C GLY A 558 -8.60 57.47 -3.42
N PHE A 559 -8.61 58.29 -4.48
CA PHE A 559 -8.21 57.89 -5.82
C PHE A 559 -6.99 58.69 -6.25
N SER A 560 -5.89 58.01 -6.58
CA SER A 560 -4.66 58.63 -7.08
C SER A 560 -4.32 58.06 -8.44
N ARG A 561 -4.06 58.94 -9.41
CA ARG A 561 -3.65 58.58 -10.77
C ARG A 561 -2.42 59.39 -11.15
N THR A 562 -1.30 58.70 -11.36
CA THR A 562 -0.05 59.28 -11.85
C THR A 562 0.22 58.79 -13.26
N VAL A 563 0.55 59.71 -14.17
CA VAL A 563 0.89 59.40 -15.56
C VAL A 563 2.26 59.99 -15.87
N GLY A 564 3.23 59.15 -16.24
CA GLY A 564 4.64 59.56 -16.32
C GLY A 564 5.00 60.38 -17.57
N GLN A 565 4.23 60.26 -18.66
CA GLN A 565 4.50 60.98 -19.90
C GLN A 565 3.26 61.72 -20.41
N VAL A 566 2.27 61.00 -20.93
CA VAL A 566 1.12 61.61 -21.61
C VAL A 566 -0.19 61.04 -21.07
N SER A 567 -1.08 61.93 -20.61
CA SER A 567 -2.49 61.61 -20.35
C SER A 567 -3.35 62.36 -21.35
N SER A 568 -4.10 61.63 -22.18
CA SER A 568 -5.10 62.20 -23.10
C SER A 568 -6.49 61.74 -22.68
N GLU A 569 -7.46 62.65 -22.70
CA GLU A 569 -8.86 62.37 -22.40
C GLU A 569 -9.72 63.11 -23.42
N GLN A 570 -10.49 62.35 -24.20
CA GLN A 570 -11.43 62.89 -25.17
C GLN A 570 -12.84 62.55 -24.74
N VAL A 571 -13.69 63.57 -24.61
CA VAL A 571 -15.10 63.42 -24.24
C VAL A 571 -15.95 63.98 -25.35
N GLY A 572 -16.77 63.14 -25.99
CA GLY A 572 -17.50 63.49 -27.22
C GLY A 572 -18.72 64.39 -27.01
N VAL A 573 -19.36 64.34 -25.85
CA VAL A 573 -20.61 65.06 -25.58
C VAL A 573 -20.49 66.01 -24.40
N PHE A 574 -20.22 65.47 -23.21
CA PHE A 574 -20.26 66.25 -21.97
C PHE A 574 -19.28 65.72 -20.94
N LYS A 575 -18.43 66.61 -20.42
CA LYS A 575 -17.58 66.35 -19.26
C LYS A 575 -18.01 67.28 -18.13
N SER A 576 -18.30 66.71 -16.96
CA SER A 576 -18.55 67.46 -15.72
C SER A 576 -17.53 67.05 -14.68
N THR A 577 -16.93 68.04 -14.02
CA THR A 577 -16.04 67.85 -12.88
C THR A 577 -16.62 68.61 -11.71
N PHE A 578 -16.97 67.90 -10.63
CA PHE A 578 -17.40 68.49 -9.38
C PHE A 578 -16.35 68.21 -8.31
N VAL A 579 -15.85 69.26 -7.66
CA VAL A 579 -14.85 69.17 -6.58
C VAL A 579 -15.47 69.81 -5.33
N GLY A 580 -15.58 69.03 -4.25
CA GLY A 580 -16.32 69.46 -3.06
C GLY A 580 -15.56 70.44 -2.15
N MET A 581 -14.24 70.42 -2.18
CA MET A 581 -13.37 71.29 -1.37
C MET A 581 -12.43 72.08 -2.30
N ASP A 582 -11.22 71.58 -2.53
CA ASP A 582 -10.18 72.31 -3.26
C ASP A 582 -9.80 71.61 -4.57
N GLN A 583 -9.64 72.40 -5.64
CA GLN A 583 -9.04 71.97 -6.89
C GLN A 583 -7.75 72.77 -7.15
N LEU A 584 -6.60 72.09 -7.15
CA LEU A 584 -5.32 72.67 -7.54
C LEU A 584 -4.93 72.16 -8.94
N VAL A 585 -4.66 73.09 -9.85
CA VAL A 585 -4.12 72.78 -11.19
C VAL A 585 -2.80 73.53 -11.35
N VAL A 586 -1.69 72.79 -11.38
CA VAL A 586 -0.35 73.32 -11.64
C VAL A 586 0.10 72.87 -13.02
N VAL A 587 0.48 73.82 -13.87
CA VAL A 587 0.98 73.54 -15.23
C VAL A 587 2.37 74.13 -15.35
N GLY A 588 3.37 73.27 -15.61
CA GLY A 588 4.78 73.69 -15.65
C GLY A 588 5.19 74.44 -16.92
N ALA A 589 4.39 74.35 -17.99
CA ALA A 589 4.61 75.04 -19.25
C ALA A 589 3.33 75.80 -19.66
N ASN A 590 2.63 75.36 -20.70
CA ASN A 590 1.49 76.07 -21.26
C ASN A 590 0.16 75.42 -20.85
N LYS A 591 -0.77 76.24 -20.34
CA LYS A 591 -2.19 75.90 -20.24
C LYS A 591 -2.95 76.62 -21.36
N GLN A 592 -3.69 75.90 -22.19
CA GLN A 592 -4.52 76.46 -23.26
C GLN A 592 -5.97 75.97 -23.12
N GLU A 593 -6.93 76.90 -23.17
CA GLU A 593 -8.37 76.62 -23.16
C GLU A 593 -8.99 77.26 -24.41
N ASN A 594 -9.43 76.43 -25.37
CA ASN A 594 -10.15 76.89 -26.56
C ASN A 594 -11.64 76.64 -26.36
N ILE A 595 -12.42 77.70 -26.16
CA ILE A 595 -13.85 77.60 -25.80
C ILE A 595 -14.71 78.11 -26.95
N GLY A 596 -15.63 77.27 -27.46
CA GLY A 596 -16.46 77.62 -28.63
C GLY A 596 -17.65 78.55 -28.34
N LYS A 597 -18.08 78.66 -27.08
CA LYS A 597 -19.17 79.56 -26.65
C LYS A 597 -18.75 80.39 -25.44
N ASN A 598 -19.16 80.00 -24.24
CA ASN A 598 -18.98 80.80 -23.03
C ASN A 598 -17.92 80.18 -22.11
N LEU A 599 -16.99 81.02 -21.64
CA LEU A 599 -16.11 80.72 -20.51
C LEU A 599 -16.53 81.63 -19.34
N ASN A 600 -16.90 81.05 -18.21
CA ASN A 600 -17.34 81.78 -17.03
C ASN A 600 -16.43 81.43 -15.84
N TYR A 601 -15.81 82.43 -15.24
CA TYR A 601 -15.17 82.31 -13.92
C TYR A 601 -16.04 83.00 -12.88
N LEU A 602 -16.48 82.26 -11.87
CA LEU A 602 -17.28 82.75 -10.75
C LEU A 602 -16.56 82.37 -9.46
N ALA A 603 -16.14 83.36 -8.67
CA ALA A 603 -15.53 83.15 -7.37
C ALA A 603 -16.33 83.88 -6.28
N GLY A 604 -16.42 83.28 -5.09
CA GLY A 604 -17.11 83.87 -3.94
C GLY A 604 -16.32 84.99 -3.25
N GLU A 605 -14.99 84.97 -3.38
CA GLU A 605 -14.09 85.93 -2.74
C GLU A 605 -13.24 86.68 -3.76
N ASN A 606 -12.27 86.00 -4.40
CA ASN A 606 -11.32 86.65 -5.30
C ASN A 606 -11.04 85.83 -6.56
N ILE A 607 -10.85 86.51 -7.69
CA ILE A 607 -10.19 86.00 -8.89
C ILE A 607 -8.90 86.82 -9.06
N SER A 608 -7.74 86.19 -8.89
CA SER A 608 -6.44 86.81 -9.17
C SER A 608 -5.87 86.26 -10.46
N ILE A 609 -5.47 87.15 -11.37
CA ILE A 609 -4.77 86.81 -12.61
C ILE A 609 -3.55 87.71 -12.71
N GLU A 610 -2.37 87.10 -12.76
CA GLU A 610 -1.09 87.78 -12.82
C GLU A 610 -0.31 87.28 -14.04
N ALA A 611 0.36 88.19 -14.74
CA ALA A 611 1.26 87.86 -15.84
C ALA A 611 2.59 88.59 -15.66
N GLY A 612 3.70 87.86 -15.59
CA GLY A 612 5.02 88.43 -15.36
C GLY A 612 5.65 89.19 -16.55
N LYS A 613 5.02 89.15 -17.73
CA LYS A 613 5.50 89.86 -18.93
C LYS A 613 4.39 90.63 -19.63
N VAL A 614 3.41 89.91 -20.19
CA VAL A 614 2.33 90.50 -20.98
C VAL A 614 1.00 89.97 -20.49
N PHE A 615 0.12 90.89 -20.09
CA PHE A 615 -1.28 90.61 -19.88
C PHE A 615 -2.07 91.21 -21.04
N GLU A 616 -2.58 90.35 -21.93
CA GLU A 616 -3.31 90.78 -23.12
C GLU A 616 -4.74 90.23 -23.08
N ILE A 617 -5.72 91.12 -23.22
CA ILE A 617 -7.12 90.76 -23.43
C ILE A 617 -7.55 91.35 -24.78
N LYS A 618 -8.03 90.48 -25.67
CA LYS A 618 -8.60 90.87 -26.96
C LYS A 618 -10.08 90.52 -26.97
N ALA A 619 -10.93 91.52 -27.18
CA ALA A 619 -12.38 91.35 -27.35
C ALA A 619 -12.77 91.77 -28.77
N GLY A 620 -13.63 90.99 -29.44
CA GLY A 620 -14.02 91.26 -30.83
C GLY A 620 -15.04 92.41 -30.98
N ASP A 621 -16.02 92.49 -30.07
CA ASP A 621 -17.08 93.51 -30.12
C ASP A 621 -17.03 94.48 -28.95
N THR A 622 -16.94 93.98 -27.72
CA THR A 622 -16.97 94.80 -26.51
C THR A 622 -16.10 94.22 -25.40
N PHE A 623 -15.25 95.06 -24.83
CA PHE A 623 -14.57 94.77 -23.56
C PHE A 623 -15.25 95.58 -22.46
N ARG A 624 -15.73 94.93 -21.40
CA ARG A 624 -16.44 95.60 -20.30
C ARG A 624 -15.97 95.09 -18.95
N VAL A 625 -15.57 96.02 -18.09
CA VAL A 625 -15.33 95.79 -16.67
C VAL A 625 -16.42 96.53 -15.90
N LYS A 626 -17.13 95.83 -15.00
CA LYS A 626 -18.21 96.41 -14.20
C LYS A 626 -17.98 96.11 -12.72
N VAL A 627 -18.09 97.13 -11.88
CA VAL A 627 -18.00 97.03 -10.42
C VAL A 627 -19.18 97.82 -9.82
N GLY A 628 -20.20 97.14 -9.31
CA GLY A 628 -21.45 97.81 -8.90
C GLY A 628 -22.05 98.65 -10.04
N ASP A 629 -22.27 99.95 -9.79
CA ASP A 629 -22.75 100.92 -10.79
C ASP A 629 -21.63 101.54 -11.65
N ALA A 630 -20.36 101.25 -11.35
CA ALA A 630 -19.23 101.74 -12.13
C ALA A 630 -18.92 100.81 -13.32
N ARG A 631 -18.54 101.39 -14.47
CA ARG A 631 -18.10 100.64 -15.65
C ARG A 631 -16.96 101.31 -16.40
N LEU A 632 -16.10 100.44 -16.94
CA LEU A 632 -15.15 100.73 -18.01
C LEU A 632 -15.57 99.86 -19.20
N GLU A 633 -15.85 100.47 -20.34
CA GLU A 633 -16.33 99.77 -21.53
C GLU A 633 -15.64 100.30 -22.78
N MET A 634 -15.24 99.40 -23.67
CA MET A 634 -14.66 99.71 -24.97
C MET A 634 -15.41 98.92 -26.03
N ASP A 635 -15.77 99.54 -27.14
CA ASP A 635 -16.39 98.87 -28.29
C ASP A 635 -15.45 98.79 -29.50
N LYS A 636 -15.80 97.95 -30.48
CA LYS A 636 -15.05 97.82 -31.74
C LYS A 636 -15.00 99.08 -32.60
N GLY A 637 -15.87 100.06 -32.33
CA GLY A 637 -15.91 101.37 -32.99
C GLY A 637 -14.88 102.36 -32.42
N GLY A 638 -14.15 101.97 -31.36
CA GLY A 638 -13.13 102.79 -30.71
C GLY A 638 -13.64 103.67 -29.58
N THR A 639 -14.93 103.58 -29.21
CA THR A 639 -15.48 104.35 -28.09
C THR A 639 -14.96 103.78 -26.78
N ILE A 640 -14.44 104.63 -25.90
CA ILE A 640 -14.11 104.28 -24.52
C ILE A 640 -15.07 105.02 -23.59
N ILE A 641 -15.83 104.26 -22.79
CA ILE A 641 -16.79 104.78 -21.82
C ILE A 641 -16.29 104.46 -20.42
N ILE A 642 -16.03 105.50 -19.64
CA ILE A 642 -15.79 105.42 -18.20
C ILE A 642 -16.98 106.11 -17.53
N SER A 643 -17.74 105.39 -16.72
CA SER A 643 -18.95 105.92 -16.09
C SER A 643 -19.09 105.39 -14.67
N ALA A 644 -19.29 106.30 -13.72
CA ALA A 644 -19.50 106.00 -12.31
C ALA A 644 -20.29 107.16 -11.66
N PRO A 645 -21.02 106.91 -10.55
CA PRO A 645 -21.73 107.96 -9.80
C PRO A 645 -20.82 109.09 -9.31
N GLN A 646 -19.57 108.77 -8.98
CA GLN A 646 -18.51 109.72 -8.71
C GLN A 646 -17.21 109.25 -9.38
N MET A 647 -16.49 110.18 -9.99
CA MET A 647 -15.22 109.93 -10.65
C MET A 647 -14.18 110.92 -10.13
N THR A 648 -13.09 110.39 -9.59
CA THR A 648 -11.96 111.18 -9.10
C THR A 648 -10.72 110.75 -9.87
N ILE A 649 -10.10 111.70 -10.57
CA ILE A 649 -8.81 111.51 -11.26
C ILE A 649 -7.77 112.28 -10.45
N ALA A 650 -6.91 111.57 -9.70
CA ALA A 650 -5.90 112.18 -8.86
C ALA A 650 -4.53 112.27 -9.58
N LYS A 651 -3.85 113.42 -9.47
CA LYS A 651 -2.53 113.69 -10.03
C LYS A 651 -1.42 113.40 -9.00
N GLY A 652 -0.47 112.52 -9.34
CA GLY A 652 0.79 112.34 -8.61
C GLY A 652 1.98 112.61 -9.53
N GLY A 653 3.01 113.32 -9.03
CA GLY A 653 4.31 113.53 -9.68
C GLY A 653 4.32 113.87 -11.18
N GLY A 654 4.32 115.15 -11.57
CA GLY A 654 4.69 115.61 -12.92
C GLY A 654 3.79 115.24 -14.11
N ALA A 655 2.79 114.37 -13.98
CA ALA A 655 1.95 113.93 -15.10
C ALA A 655 1.01 115.04 -15.65
N GLN A 656 0.74 115.01 -16.96
CA GLN A 656 -0.23 115.85 -17.69
C GLN A 656 -1.33 114.97 -18.32
N LEU A 657 -2.60 115.40 -18.22
CA LEU A 657 -3.75 114.82 -18.92
C LEU A 657 -4.10 115.71 -20.10
N THR A 658 -3.87 115.24 -21.33
CA THR A 658 -4.12 116.02 -22.56
C THR A 658 -5.33 115.44 -23.28
N ILE A 659 -6.38 116.24 -23.39
CA ILE A 659 -7.57 115.92 -24.19
C ILE A 659 -7.34 116.55 -25.58
N GLY A 660 -7.43 115.77 -26.64
CA GLY A 660 -7.22 116.25 -28.02
C GLY A 660 -8.28 117.28 -28.47
N PRO A 661 -8.14 117.86 -29.68
CA PRO A 661 -8.95 119.01 -30.16
C PRO A 661 -10.44 118.70 -30.49
N GLY A 662 -11.04 117.66 -29.89
CA GLY A 662 -12.46 117.36 -29.98
C GLY A 662 -13.26 117.99 -28.83
N PRO A 663 -14.56 118.30 -29.02
CA PRO A 663 -15.42 118.84 -27.95
C PRO A 663 -15.62 117.81 -26.82
N VAL A 664 -15.46 118.26 -25.57
CA VAL A 664 -15.86 117.50 -24.38
C VAL A 664 -17.39 117.57 -24.28
N LEU A 665 -18.07 116.49 -24.65
CA LEU A 665 -19.54 116.41 -24.58
C LEU A 665 -19.96 115.65 -23.32
N TYR A 666 -20.63 116.36 -22.40
CA TYR A 666 -21.39 115.75 -21.31
C TYR A 666 -22.66 115.10 -21.90
N SER A 667 -22.82 113.79 -21.71
CA SER A 667 -24.09 113.10 -21.97
C SER A 667 -24.82 112.79 -20.64
N PRO A 668 -26.16 112.91 -20.58
CA PRO A 668 -26.94 112.56 -19.40
C PRO A 668 -27.09 111.04 -19.23
N ALA A 669 -27.49 110.66 -18.01
CA ALA A 669 -27.41 109.33 -17.40
C ALA A 669 -27.99 108.15 -18.20
N LEU A 670 -27.34 106.98 -18.05
CA LEU A 670 -27.94 105.68 -18.34
C LEU A 670 -28.64 105.12 -17.10
N VAL A 671 -29.87 104.63 -17.32
CA VAL A 671 -30.78 104.05 -16.32
C VAL A 671 -30.24 102.70 -15.80
N PRO A 672 -30.31 102.42 -14.49
CA PRO A 672 -29.83 101.17 -13.91
C PRO A 672 -30.74 99.98 -14.31
N GLY A 673 -30.16 99.00 -14.99
CA GLY A 673 -30.73 97.67 -15.16
C GLY A 673 -30.41 96.79 -13.95
N LYS A 674 -31.45 96.15 -13.39
CA LYS A 674 -31.42 95.23 -12.24
C LYS A 674 -30.26 94.23 -12.27
N ALA A 675 -29.56 94.12 -11.15
CA ALA A 675 -28.61 93.04 -10.87
C ALA A 675 -29.34 91.68 -10.69
N PRO A 676 -28.79 90.56 -11.19
CA PRO A 676 -29.18 89.23 -10.75
C PRO A 676 -28.71 88.97 -9.31
N VAL A 677 -29.47 88.13 -8.62
CA VAL A 677 -29.29 87.70 -7.23
C VAL A 677 -27.88 87.09 -6.99
N PRO A 678 -27.22 87.37 -5.85
CA PRO A 678 -25.92 86.79 -5.53
C PRO A 678 -25.96 85.24 -5.41
N PRO A 679 -24.90 84.52 -5.84
CA PRO A 679 -24.83 83.04 -5.85
C PRO A 679 -24.99 82.36 -4.48
N SER A 680 -24.88 83.11 -3.38
CA SER A 680 -25.03 82.58 -2.02
C SER A 680 -26.42 82.00 -1.73
N GLN A 681 -27.44 82.30 -2.55
CA GLN A 681 -28.77 81.72 -2.42
C GLN A 681 -29.08 80.53 -3.36
N CYS A 682 -28.30 80.28 -4.41
CA CYS A 682 -28.46 79.07 -5.24
C CYS A 682 -27.76 77.85 -4.63
N LEU A 683 -26.63 78.04 -3.96
CA LEU A 683 -25.87 76.94 -3.33
C LEU A 683 -26.52 76.41 -2.04
N LYS A 684 -27.29 77.23 -1.31
CA LYS A 684 -28.02 76.78 -0.10
C LYS A 684 -29.37 76.10 -0.36
N LYS A 685 -29.94 76.18 -1.58
CA LYS A 685 -31.19 75.48 -1.92
C LYS A 685 -30.99 74.15 -2.66
N MET A 686 -29.79 73.86 -3.17
CA MET A 686 -29.49 72.56 -3.80
C MET A 686 -28.77 71.56 -2.87
N SER A 687 -28.20 72.02 -1.75
CA SER A 687 -27.67 71.12 -0.71
C SER A 687 -28.74 70.45 0.17
N ALA A 688 -30.03 70.75 -0.06
CA ALA A 688 -31.16 70.21 0.70
C ALA A 688 -32.03 69.20 -0.07
N GLN A 689 -31.65 68.78 -1.28
CA GLN A 689 -32.29 67.67 -1.99
C GLN A 689 -31.29 66.53 -2.14
N GLY A 690 -31.42 65.55 -1.25
CA GLY A 690 -30.76 64.25 -1.42
C GLY A 690 -31.18 63.61 -2.75
N PRO A 691 -30.34 62.74 -3.34
CA PRO A 691 -30.69 62.07 -4.59
C PRO A 691 -31.97 61.25 -4.40
N ALA A 692 -32.95 61.51 -5.26
CA ALA A 692 -34.13 60.67 -5.39
C ALA A 692 -33.70 59.31 -5.93
N PHE A 693 -33.69 58.30 -5.06
CA PHE A 693 -33.67 56.90 -5.43
C PHE A 693 -34.80 56.63 -6.42
N VAL A 694 -34.48 56.16 -7.62
CA VAL A 694 -35.46 55.51 -8.49
C VAL A 694 -35.76 54.15 -7.88
N LYS A 695 -36.96 54.04 -7.30
CA LYS A 695 -37.63 52.77 -6.98
C LYS A 695 -37.90 52.04 -8.30
N ALA A 696 -37.54 50.77 -8.34
CA ALA A 696 -38.03 49.81 -9.32
C ALA A 696 -39.51 49.46 -9.03
N GLY A 697 -40.25 49.21 -10.11
CA GLY A 697 -41.61 48.67 -10.20
C GLY A 697 -42.24 49.14 -11.52
N SER A 698 -42.88 48.32 -12.35
CA SER A 698 -43.29 46.91 -12.30
C SER A 698 -43.79 46.47 -13.70
N ASP A 699 -44.14 45.19 -13.81
CA ASP A 699 -44.99 44.51 -14.82
C ASP A 699 -44.17 43.64 -15.81
N GLU A 700 -44.18 42.30 -15.81
CA GLU A 700 -45.10 41.25 -15.28
C GLU A 700 -44.38 40.19 -14.44
#